data_AF-A0A238KNC8-F1
#
_entry.id   AF-A0A238KNC8-F1
#
_cell.length_a   1.000
_cell.length_b   1.000
_cell.length_c   1.000
_cell.angle_alpha   90.00
_cell.angle_beta   90.00
_cell.angle_gamma   90.00
#
_symmetry.space_group_name_H-M   'P 1'
#
loop_
_entity.id
_entity.type
_entity.pdbx_description
1 polymer ?
#
loop_
_entity_poly.entity_id
_entity_poly.type
_entity_poly.pdbx_seq_one_letter_code
_entity_poly.pdbx_strand_id
1 'polypeptide(L)'
;MLRKKTNGVARRPQRTSLLSTISETSVDRRGFLRGSGLAIGGLAAIGATGGTVTRAEAQTAVNNAVQTVKSVCTHCSVGCTVIAEVKSGVWVGQEPGWDSPFNLGAHCAKGASVREHAHGERRLKYPMKKEGGEWKRISWEQAIDEIGDGMMKMREESGPDSVYWLGSAKHNNEQAYLFRKFAAYWGTNNVDHQARICHSTTVAGVANTWGYGAMTNSYNDIHKSRAIFIIGGNPAEAHPVSLLHVLKAKEQNNAPLIVCDPRFTRTAAHADEYVRFRPGTDVALVWGILWHIFENGWEDKEFIRTRVWGMDQIREEVAKWNPEEVERVTGTPGSQLERVARTMANNRPGTVIWCMGGTQHTNGNNNTRAYCVLQLALGNMGTEGGGTNIFRGHDNVQGATDLGVLSHTLPGYYGLSAGAWGHWGRVWGEDMDWLKGQFETVTAADGKEKNLMNLTGIPVSRWIDGVLEDPENMDQPNNVRAMVLWGHAPNSQTRMKEMKTAMEKLDMLVVVDPYPTVSAVLHDRTDGVYLLPACTQFETRGSVTASNRSLQWRDKVVDPLFESLPDHVIMAKFANKFGWADRFFRNIEMEDDETPNIESVTEEFNRGMWTVGYTGQSPDRIKKHMANQHTFDKTTLQAIGGPADGDYYGMPWPCWGTPEMNHPGTPNLYDMSKAVSKGGLTFRARFGVERDGDNLLAEGVYSQGSDIQDGYPEFTMAMLRDLGWEKDLTKAEWAIIQAVADGSFTDVDSLNLADADFEDGETPDAIEAIYSTSGEAIGKVNWKTDLSGGIQRVAIAHECAPFGNAKARAVVWTFPDPVPVHREPLYTNRRDLVADYPTYEDRKFYRLPTMYASIQKNDFSKDYPIILTSGRLVEYEGGGDETRSNPWLAELQQDMFVEINPRDANNLGVRDGKQVWVEGPEGGKVKVMAMVTERVGEGVAFMPFHFGGHFEGQDLRDKYPDGADPIVLGESTNTAQTYGYDSVTQMQETKATLCKISAA
;
A
#
# COMPACT_ATOMS: atom_id res chain seq x y z
N MET A 1 70.41 8.10 27.12
CA MET A 1 71.68 8.62 27.68
C MET A 1 71.75 10.10 27.31
N LEU A 2 71.74 11.00 28.31
CA LEU A 2 72.11 12.45 28.30
C LEU A 2 71.43 13.39 27.27
N ARG A 3 71.05 14.66 27.52
CA ARG A 3 70.65 15.51 28.67
C ARG A 3 70.41 16.92 28.07
N LYS A 4 69.33 17.63 28.47
CA LYS A 4 69.22 19.11 28.62
C LYS A 4 69.24 19.97 27.32
N LYS A 5 68.49 21.09 27.19
CA LYS A 5 68.06 22.08 28.20
C LYS A 5 67.08 23.13 27.59
N THR A 6 66.03 23.48 28.34
CA THR A 6 65.48 24.85 28.65
C THR A 6 64.97 25.74 27.51
N ASN A 7 63.96 26.61 27.62
CA ASN A 7 63.03 27.07 28.67
C ASN A 7 62.09 28.09 27.98
N GLY A 8 60.91 28.35 28.54
CA GLY A 8 60.43 29.74 28.63
C GLY A 8 59.12 30.10 27.93
N VAL A 9 58.05 30.04 28.73
CA VAL A 9 56.76 30.73 28.52
C VAL A 9 56.90 32.21 28.90
N ALA A 10 56.26 33.15 28.17
CA ALA A 10 55.29 34.12 28.72
C ALA A 10 54.92 35.31 27.78
N ARG A 11 53.59 35.46 27.58
CA ARG A 11 52.72 36.67 27.64
C ARG A 11 52.90 37.87 26.66
N ARG A 12 51.84 38.04 25.82
CA ARG A 12 50.91 39.20 25.57
C ARG A 12 51.46 40.66 25.67
N PRO A 13 50.94 41.64 24.88
CA PRO A 13 49.52 42.06 24.92
C PRO A 13 48.91 42.60 23.58
N GLN A 14 47.60 42.39 23.35
CA GLN A 14 46.49 43.39 23.24
C GLN A 14 46.39 44.33 22.01
N ARG A 15 45.18 44.26 21.42
CA ARG A 15 44.28 45.34 20.91
C ARG A 15 44.35 45.77 19.43
N THR A 16 43.28 45.38 18.71
CA THR A 16 42.27 46.18 17.94
C THR A 16 42.78 47.26 16.95
N SER A 17 42.17 47.58 15.81
CA SER A 17 40.78 47.44 15.34
C SER A 17 40.66 47.92 13.88
N LEU A 18 39.75 47.30 13.12
CA LEU A 18 38.81 47.81 12.10
C LEU A 18 39.21 48.77 10.95
N LEU A 19 38.51 48.51 9.83
CA LEU A 19 38.11 49.32 8.66
C LEU A 19 38.90 49.02 7.36
N SER A 20 38.33 48.90 6.16
CA SER A 20 37.02 48.50 5.61
C SER A 20 37.08 48.71 4.08
N THR A 21 36.21 48.01 3.33
CA THR A 21 35.60 48.44 2.03
C THR A 21 36.24 48.05 0.67
N ILE A 22 35.69 46.99 0.06
CA ILE A 22 35.06 46.85 -1.29
C ILE A 22 35.54 47.77 -2.45
N SER A 23 36.06 47.24 -3.58
CA SER A 23 35.34 47.02 -4.87
C SER A 23 36.29 46.67 -6.07
N GLU A 24 35.79 45.79 -6.96
CA GLU A 24 35.96 45.66 -8.43
C GLU A 24 37.34 45.66 -9.14
N THR A 25 37.71 44.56 -9.83
CA THR A 25 37.91 44.50 -11.31
C THR A 25 38.32 43.10 -11.84
N SER A 26 37.89 42.82 -13.07
CA SER A 26 38.10 41.61 -13.90
C SER A 26 39.56 41.32 -14.31
N VAL A 27 39.95 40.05 -14.44
CA VAL A 27 41.29 39.64 -14.93
C VAL A 27 41.34 39.55 -16.47
N ASP A 28 42.30 40.27 -17.06
CA ASP A 28 42.54 40.46 -18.51
C ASP A 28 43.37 39.34 -19.17
N ARG A 29 43.12 39.09 -20.47
CA ARG A 29 43.75 38.10 -21.37
C ARG A 29 45.28 38.22 -21.47
N ARG A 30 45.88 39.36 -21.12
CA ARG A 30 47.36 39.52 -21.07
C ARG A 30 48.03 38.87 -19.86
N GLY A 31 47.28 38.56 -18.79
CA GLY A 31 47.80 37.77 -17.66
C GLY A 31 47.97 36.28 -17.98
N PHE A 32 47.06 35.73 -18.79
CA PHE A 32 47.05 34.33 -19.19
C PHE A 32 48.21 33.95 -20.13
N LEU A 33 48.56 34.85 -21.07
CA LEU A 33 49.61 34.60 -22.08
C LEU A 33 51.05 34.82 -21.58
N ARG A 34 51.25 35.41 -20.39
CA ARG A 34 52.58 35.48 -19.75
C ARG A 34 52.96 34.21 -18.99
N GLY A 35 52.01 33.32 -18.72
CA GLY A 35 52.25 32.05 -18.00
C GLY A 35 52.58 30.85 -18.88
N SER A 36 52.45 30.94 -20.21
CA SER A 36 52.45 29.76 -21.11
C SER A 36 53.70 29.60 -21.99
N GLY A 37 54.75 30.42 -21.80
CA GLY A 37 55.75 30.65 -22.86
C GLY A 37 57.15 30.04 -22.71
N LEU A 38 57.57 29.49 -21.56
CA LEU A 38 58.97 29.09 -21.36
C LEU A 38 59.12 27.87 -20.44
N ALA A 39 59.02 26.66 -21.01
CA ALA A 39 59.91 25.51 -20.73
C ALA A 39 59.41 24.23 -21.43
N ILE A 40 59.16 24.32 -22.74
CA ILE A 40 59.21 23.15 -23.64
C ILE A 40 60.71 22.84 -23.79
N GLY A 41 61.23 21.85 -23.05
CA GLY A 41 62.65 21.47 -23.16
C GLY A 41 63.26 20.66 -22.01
N GLY A 42 62.52 20.35 -20.94
CA GLY A 42 63.00 19.55 -19.80
C GLY A 42 62.32 18.19 -19.62
N LEU A 43 61.61 17.70 -20.62
CA LEU A 43 60.75 16.50 -20.57
C LEU A 43 61.51 15.15 -20.68
N ALA A 44 62.81 15.10 -20.38
CA ALA A 44 63.58 13.85 -20.50
C ALA A 44 64.39 13.45 -19.24
N ALA A 45 64.34 14.21 -18.13
CA ALA A 45 65.15 13.91 -16.94
C ALA A 45 64.42 13.96 -15.58
N ILE A 46 63.10 14.21 -15.55
CA ILE A 46 62.27 14.17 -14.33
C ILE A 46 61.22 13.06 -14.46
N GLY A 47 61.62 11.91 -15.00
CA GLY A 47 60.79 10.70 -15.10
C GLY A 47 61.22 9.58 -14.16
N ALA A 48 62.26 9.77 -13.34
CA ALA A 48 62.98 8.66 -12.71
C ALA A 48 63.26 8.75 -11.20
N THR A 49 62.77 9.76 -10.47
CA THR A 49 62.86 9.77 -8.99
C THR A 49 61.60 10.39 -8.39
N GLY A 50 60.90 9.58 -7.58
CA GLY A 50 59.52 9.77 -7.16
C GLY A 50 59.19 11.14 -6.57
N GLY A 51 58.18 11.78 -7.16
CA GLY A 51 57.40 12.79 -6.46
C GLY A 51 56.59 12.10 -5.37
N THR A 52 56.92 12.37 -4.12
CA THR A 52 56.07 12.03 -2.98
C THR A 52 54.68 12.62 -3.22
N VAL A 53 53.66 11.76 -3.28
CA VAL A 53 52.27 12.18 -3.22
C VAL A 53 52.10 12.93 -1.89
N THR A 54 51.96 14.25 -1.92
CA THR A 54 51.36 14.96 -0.78
C THR A 54 49.94 14.43 -0.67
N ARG A 55 49.66 13.71 0.41
CA ARG A 55 48.30 13.32 0.76
C ARG A 55 47.48 14.60 0.75
N ALA A 56 46.44 14.67 -0.09
CA ALA A 56 45.53 15.79 -0.05
C ALA A 56 44.97 15.85 1.37
N GLU A 57 45.36 16.86 2.15
CA GLU A 57 44.60 17.20 3.34
C GLU A 57 43.27 17.73 2.85
N ALA A 58 42.19 17.06 3.25
CA ALA A 58 40.85 17.55 3.02
C ALA A 58 40.78 19.01 3.46
N GLN A 59 40.15 19.87 2.65
CA GLN A 59 39.83 21.23 3.08
C GLN A 59 39.27 21.15 4.51
N THR A 60 39.89 21.87 5.45
CA THR A 60 39.36 22.00 6.81
C THR A 60 37.93 22.48 6.69
N ALA A 61 36.98 21.57 6.93
CA ALA A 61 35.57 21.84 6.83
C ALA A 61 35.24 22.99 7.78
N VAL A 62 34.44 23.94 7.29
CA VAL A 62 33.76 24.88 8.17
C VAL A 62 32.93 24.06 9.15
N ASN A 63 33.31 24.12 10.44
CA ASN A 63 32.82 23.34 11.59
C ASN A 63 31.34 23.62 11.93
N ASN A 64 30.41 23.24 11.06
CA ASN A 64 29.07 22.88 11.51
C ASN A 64 28.99 21.35 11.49
N ALA A 65 28.62 20.75 12.61
CA ALA A 65 28.46 19.31 12.72
C ALA A 65 27.39 18.83 11.73
N VAL A 66 27.70 17.80 10.95
CA VAL A 66 26.72 17.10 10.11
C VAL A 66 25.91 16.20 11.05
N GLN A 67 24.60 16.40 11.10
CA GLN A 67 23.67 15.53 11.81
C GLN A 67 23.23 14.41 10.88
N THR A 68 23.19 13.19 11.42
CA THR A 68 22.61 12.05 10.73
C THR A 68 21.18 11.82 11.20
N VAL A 69 20.22 11.77 10.28
CA VAL A 69 18.80 11.50 10.54
C VAL A 69 18.40 10.22 9.83
N LYS A 70 17.80 9.27 10.54
CA LYS A 70 17.26 8.04 9.94
C LYS A 70 15.80 8.26 9.55
N SER A 71 15.44 7.88 8.35
CA SER A 71 14.05 7.86 7.90
C SER A 71 13.81 6.66 6.97
N VAL A 72 12.63 6.57 6.37
CA VAL A 72 12.21 5.45 5.51
C VAL A 72 11.85 5.97 4.13
N CYS A 73 12.39 5.34 3.09
CA CYS A 73 12.10 5.68 1.69
C CYS A 73 10.58 5.75 1.42
N THR A 74 10.19 6.71 0.59
CA THR A 74 8.79 7.10 0.36
C THR A 74 8.19 6.53 -0.92
N HIS A 75 8.89 5.64 -1.63
CA HIS A 75 8.43 5.14 -2.93
C HIS A 75 7.63 3.83 -2.83
N CYS A 76 8.32 2.70 -2.71
CA CYS A 76 7.68 1.37 -2.69
C CYS A 76 7.61 0.76 -1.28
N SER A 77 6.79 -0.27 -1.14
CA SER A 77 6.51 -0.97 0.13
C SER A 77 7.65 -1.83 0.71
N VAL A 78 8.88 -1.74 0.21
CA VAL A 78 10.02 -2.49 0.79
C VAL A 78 10.41 -1.92 2.16
N GLY A 79 10.24 -0.61 2.36
CA GLY A 79 10.55 0.02 3.65
C GLY A 79 12.05 0.26 3.89
N CYS A 80 12.82 0.56 2.83
CA CYS A 80 14.26 0.80 2.92
C CYS A 80 14.59 1.98 3.84
N THR A 81 15.57 1.82 4.73
CA THR A 81 16.08 2.91 5.57
C THR A 81 16.97 3.84 4.76
N VAL A 82 16.72 5.14 4.91
CA VAL A 82 17.53 6.24 4.37
C VAL A 82 18.26 6.89 5.54
N ILE A 83 19.58 7.05 5.42
CA ILE A 83 20.41 7.78 6.37
C ILE A 83 20.72 9.14 5.74
N ALA A 84 20.01 10.18 6.17
CA ALA A 84 20.18 11.53 5.67
C ALA A 84 21.27 12.27 6.44
N GLU A 85 22.13 13.00 5.73
CA GLU A 85 23.13 13.90 6.28
C GLU A 85 22.62 15.34 6.19
N VAL A 86 22.40 15.96 7.34
CA VAL A 86 21.82 17.30 7.46
C VAL A 86 22.85 18.26 8.05
N LYS A 87 23.10 19.37 7.37
CA LYS A 87 24.01 20.43 7.84
C LYS A 87 23.26 21.75 7.82
N SER A 88 23.11 22.36 9.00
CA SER A 88 22.41 23.65 9.16
C SER A 88 20.98 23.63 8.56
N GLY A 89 20.23 22.54 8.81
CA GLY A 89 18.86 22.37 8.31
C GLY A 89 18.75 21.92 6.84
N VAL A 90 19.87 21.81 6.12
CA VAL A 90 19.88 21.42 4.70
C VAL A 90 20.32 19.96 4.55
N TRP A 91 19.59 19.18 3.76
CA TRP A 91 19.94 17.80 3.41
C TRP A 91 21.10 17.77 2.39
N VAL A 92 22.33 17.57 2.85
CA VAL A 92 23.55 17.69 2.05
C VAL A 92 24.05 16.36 1.45
N GLY A 93 23.72 15.23 2.06
CA GLY A 93 24.15 13.90 1.61
C GLY A 93 23.19 12.80 2.09
N GLN A 94 23.31 11.59 1.53
CA GLN A 94 22.56 10.42 2.02
C GLN A 94 23.32 9.13 1.78
N GLU A 95 23.05 8.13 2.62
CA GLU A 95 23.53 6.76 2.47
C GLU A 95 22.38 5.76 2.75
N PRO A 96 22.43 4.54 2.20
CA PRO A 96 21.51 3.48 2.60
C PRO A 96 21.77 3.02 4.04
N GLY A 97 20.70 2.56 4.70
CA GLY A 97 20.81 1.89 6.00
C GLY A 97 21.52 0.54 5.93
N TRP A 98 22.79 0.49 6.37
CA TRP A 98 23.58 -0.75 6.46
C TRP A 98 23.12 -1.72 7.55
N ASP A 99 22.61 -1.16 8.65
CA ASP A 99 22.03 -1.91 9.76
C ASP A 99 20.58 -2.30 9.52
N SER A 100 19.91 -1.70 8.54
CA SER A 100 18.53 -2.04 8.23
C SER A 100 18.43 -3.47 7.74
N PRO A 101 17.57 -4.31 8.33
CA PRO A 101 17.42 -5.69 7.89
C PRO A 101 16.74 -5.79 6.51
N PHE A 102 16.06 -4.74 6.04
CA PHE A 102 15.41 -4.75 4.73
C PHE A 102 16.36 -4.41 3.60
N ASN A 103 16.98 -3.23 3.61
CA ASN A 103 17.79 -2.84 2.47
C ASN A 103 19.25 -3.28 2.55
N LEU A 104 19.75 -3.76 3.69
CA LEU A 104 21.06 -4.41 3.80
C LEU A 104 22.22 -3.59 3.19
N GLY A 105 22.13 -2.25 3.27
CA GLY A 105 23.09 -1.34 2.63
C GLY A 105 22.85 -1.01 1.16
N ALA A 106 21.67 -1.31 0.61
CA ALA A 106 21.32 -1.01 -0.78
C ALA A 106 20.28 0.11 -0.93
N HIS A 107 20.26 0.73 -2.11
CA HIS A 107 19.16 1.54 -2.62
C HIS A 107 18.89 1.17 -4.08
N CYS A 108 17.63 1.30 -4.51
CA CYS A 108 17.32 1.35 -5.94
C CYS A 108 17.50 2.78 -6.48
N ALA A 109 17.38 2.98 -7.79
CA ALA A 109 17.52 4.30 -8.41
C ALA A 109 16.63 5.37 -7.73
N LYS A 110 15.35 5.05 -7.49
CA LYS A 110 14.41 5.93 -6.78
C LYS A 110 14.86 6.24 -5.34
N GLY A 111 15.27 5.22 -4.61
CA GLY A 111 15.74 5.37 -3.22
C GLY A 111 17.02 6.20 -3.12
N ALA A 112 17.91 6.09 -4.09
CA ALA A 112 19.15 6.88 -4.15
C ALA A 112 18.90 8.35 -4.48
N SER A 113 17.78 8.67 -5.13
CA SER A 113 17.46 10.04 -5.58
C SER A 113 16.54 10.80 -4.62
N VAL A 114 16.14 10.23 -3.47
CA VAL A 114 15.15 10.86 -2.57
C VAL A 114 15.61 12.19 -1.97
N ARG A 115 16.91 12.43 -1.84
CA ARG A 115 17.43 13.74 -1.41
C ARG A 115 16.93 14.89 -2.28
N GLU A 116 16.63 14.65 -3.56
CA GLU A 116 16.10 15.70 -4.47
C GLU A 116 14.75 16.27 -4.03
N HIS A 117 14.01 15.61 -3.12
CA HIS A 117 12.83 16.22 -2.51
C HIS A 117 13.12 17.57 -1.83
N ALA A 118 14.35 17.75 -1.32
CA ALA A 118 14.79 18.96 -0.66
C ALA A 118 15.39 20.02 -1.62
N HIS A 119 15.71 19.65 -2.87
CA HIS A 119 16.43 20.50 -3.83
C HIS A 119 15.65 20.74 -5.13
N GLY A 120 14.58 19.97 -5.37
CA GLY A 120 13.81 20.00 -6.60
C GLY A 120 13.06 21.31 -6.80
N GLU A 121 13.17 21.89 -7.99
CA GLU A 121 12.55 23.17 -8.33
C GLU A 121 11.09 23.05 -8.80
N ARG A 122 10.65 21.82 -9.12
CA ARG A 122 9.34 21.47 -9.71
C ARG A 122 8.22 21.26 -8.69
N ARG A 123 8.49 21.47 -7.41
CA ARG A 123 7.51 21.36 -6.31
C ARG A 123 6.39 22.39 -6.46
N LEU A 124 5.20 22.06 -5.99
CA LEU A 124 4.16 23.04 -5.70
C LEU A 124 4.59 23.87 -4.48
N LYS A 125 4.66 25.20 -4.63
CA LYS A 125 5.30 26.09 -3.64
C LYS A 125 4.33 26.82 -2.73
N TYR A 126 3.14 27.13 -3.23
CA TYR A 126 2.14 27.95 -2.55
C TYR A 126 0.74 27.50 -2.96
N PRO A 127 -0.31 27.76 -2.15
CA PRO A 127 -1.68 27.57 -2.56
C PRO A 127 -1.98 28.36 -3.84
N MET A 128 -2.68 27.73 -4.78
CA MET A 128 -3.09 28.36 -6.03
C MET A 128 -4.52 28.01 -6.37
N LYS A 129 -5.17 28.91 -7.11
CA LYS A 129 -6.43 28.62 -7.79
C LYS A 129 -6.34 28.96 -9.28
N LYS A 130 -7.17 28.31 -10.07
CA LYS A 130 -7.38 28.69 -11.46
C LYS A 130 -8.44 29.80 -11.52
N GLU A 131 -8.12 30.90 -12.18
CA GLU A 131 -9.02 32.02 -12.38
C GLU A 131 -8.91 32.54 -13.82
N GLY A 132 -9.98 32.42 -14.60
CA GLY A 132 -9.98 32.79 -16.01
C GLY A 132 -9.00 32.00 -16.88
N GLY A 133 -8.66 30.77 -16.48
CA GLY A 133 -7.72 29.89 -17.20
C GLY A 133 -6.28 29.92 -16.67
N GLU A 134 -5.94 30.91 -15.85
CA GLU A 134 -4.57 31.15 -15.36
C GLU A 134 -4.41 30.72 -13.89
N TRP A 135 -3.23 30.22 -13.51
CA TRP A 135 -2.91 29.90 -12.13
C TRP A 135 -2.54 31.15 -11.34
N LYS A 136 -3.30 31.42 -10.26
CA LYS A 136 -3.05 32.54 -9.35
C LYS A 136 -2.72 32.03 -7.96
N ARG A 137 -1.62 32.53 -7.40
CA ARG A 137 -1.28 32.32 -5.99
C ARG A 137 -2.36 32.94 -5.10
N ILE A 138 -2.74 32.21 -4.06
CA ILE A 138 -3.64 32.66 -2.98
C ILE A 138 -3.01 32.34 -1.63
N SER A 139 -3.54 32.92 -0.55
CA SER A 139 -3.13 32.53 0.80
C SER A 139 -3.78 31.22 1.23
N TRP A 140 -3.23 30.56 2.25
CA TRP A 140 -3.88 29.41 2.88
C TRP A 140 -5.24 29.76 3.48
N GLU A 141 -5.38 30.92 4.12
CA GLU A 141 -6.66 31.41 4.67
C GLU A 141 -7.73 31.50 3.57
N GLN A 142 -7.39 32.19 2.46
CA GLN A 142 -8.30 32.30 1.31
C GLN A 142 -8.63 30.92 0.72
N ALA A 143 -7.66 30.02 0.61
CA ALA A 143 -7.88 28.68 0.08
C ALA A 143 -8.85 27.88 0.95
N ILE A 144 -8.65 27.85 2.27
CA ILE A 144 -9.52 27.14 3.21
C ILE A 144 -10.92 27.75 3.23
N ASP A 145 -11.04 29.07 3.17
CA ASP A 145 -12.33 29.74 3.14
C ASP A 145 -13.11 29.46 1.86
N GLU A 146 -12.52 29.71 0.69
CA GLU A 146 -13.21 29.51 -0.60
C GLU A 146 -13.60 28.03 -0.81
N ILE A 147 -12.68 27.11 -0.51
CA ILE A 147 -12.94 25.67 -0.64
C ILE A 147 -13.99 25.23 0.38
N GLY A 148 -13.83 25.62 1.64
CA GLY A 148 -14.72 25.22 2.72
C GLY A 148 -16.14 25.74 2.53
N ASP A 149 -16.31 27.01 2.17
CA ASP A 149 -17.62 27.61 1.90
C ASP A 149 -18.31 26.93 0.71
N GLY A 150 -17.55 26.65 -0.36
CA GLY A 150 -18.06 25.94 -1.52
C GLY A 150 -18.53 24.52 -1.18
N MET A 151 -17.75 23.78 -0.40
CA MET A 151 -18.12 22.43 0.04
C MET A 151 -19.31 22.42 0.99
N MET A 152 -19.40 23.37 1.93
CA MET A 152 -20.54 23.48 2.84
C MET A 152 -21.83 23.79 2.07
N LYS A 153 -21.77 24.69 1.09
CA LYS A 153 -22.89 24.96 0.19
C LYS A 153 -23.33 23.70 -0.58
N MET A 154 -22.39 22.95 -1.16
CA MET A 154 -22.72 21.70 -1.87
C MET A 154 -23.33 20.66 -0.93
N ARG A 155 -22.82 20.57 0.31
CA ARG A 155 -23.36 19.69 1.34
C ARG A 155 -24.80 20.05 1.72
N GLU A 156 -25.11 21.33 1.84
CA GLU A 156 -26.48 21.81 2.09
C GLU A 156 -27.43 21.54 0.91
N GLU A 157 -26.95 21.72 -0.32
CA GLU A 157 -27.76 21.55 -1.53
C GLU A 157 -27.93 20.08 -1.97
N SER A 158 -26.94 19.23 -1.73
CA SER A 158 -26.82 17.90 -2.37
C SER A 158 -26.28 16.81 -1.44
N GLY A 159 -26.21 17.07 -0.14
CA GLY A 159 -25.76 16.10 0.86
C GLY A 159 -24.23 15.93 0.92
N PRO A 160 -23.71 15.30 1.99
CA PRO A 160 -22.28 15.15 2.24
C PRO A 160 -21.57 14.30 1.19
N ASP A 161 -22.26 13.32 0.60
CA ASP A 161 -21.70 12.41 -0.40
C ASP A 161 -21.48 13.07 -1.79
N SER A 162 -21.96 14.30 -1.97
CA SER A 162 -21.62 15.14 -3.13
C SER A 162 -20.15 15.61 -3.12
N VAL A 163 -19.43 15.44 -2.00
CA VAL A 163 -17.99 15.69 -1.88
C VAL A 163 -17.26 14.36 -1.71
N TYR A 164 -16.31 14.07 -2.60
CA TYR A 164 -15.47 12.88 -2.53
C TYR A 164 -14.10 13.22 -1.92
N TRP A 165 -13.72 12.51 -0.86
CA TRP A 165 -12.43 12.67 -0.18
C TRP A 165 -11.49 11.53 -0.53
N LEU A 166 -10.65 11.70 -1.56
CA LEU A 166 -9.67 10.68 -1.95
C LEU A 166 -8.37 10.86 -1.16
N GLY A 167 -8.03 9.87 -0.34
CA GLY A 167 -6.83 9.87 0.49
C GLY A 167 -5.62 9.24 -0.20
N SER A 168 -4.53 9.09 0.56
CA SER A 168 -3.25 8.66 0.01
C SER A 168 -2.63 7.46 0.74
N ALA A 169 -2.02 6.58 -0.05
CA ALA A 169 -1.06 5.58 0.38
C ALA A 169 0.35 6.15 0.64
N LYS A 170 0.55 7.47 0.45
CA LYS A 170 1.76 8.21 0.83
C LYS A 170 1.66 8.87 2.19
N HIS A 171 0.45 9.03 2.72
CA HIS A 171 0.26 9.48 4.10
C HIS A 171 1.00 8.52 5.04
N ASN A 172 1.62 9.05 6.09
CA ASN A 172 2.01 8.21 7.21
C ASN A 172 0.75 7.63 7.90
N ASN A 173 0.93 6.68 8.81
CA ASN A 173 -0.19 6.02 9.48
C ASN A 173 -1.06 7.05 10.24
N GLU A 174 -0.47 8.04 10.89
CA GLU A 174 -1.22 9.00 11.68
C GLU A 174 -2.10 9.90 10.78
N GLN A 175 -1.56 10.34 9.65
CA GLN A 175 -2.28 11.09 8.63
C GLN A 175 -3.38 10.24 7.97
N ALA A 176 -3.12 8.97 7.65
CA ALA A 176 -4.12 8.07 7.05
C ALA A 176 -5.28 7.80 8.02
N TYR A 177 -4.98 7.63 9.31
CA TYR A 177 -5.98 7.48 10.37
C TYR A 177 -6.86 8.74 10.49
N LEU A 178 -6.22 9.91 10.61
CA LEU A 178 -6.92 11.19 10.67
C LEU A 178 -7.79 11.39 9.42
N PHE A 179 -7.29 11.05 8.23
CA PHE A 179 -8.06 11.18 6.99
C PHE A 179 -9.32 10.31 6.99
N ARG A 180 -9.24 9.06 7.50
CA ARG A 180 -10.43 8.20 7.59
C ARG A 180 -11.44 8.71 8.62
N LYS A 181 -10.96 9.19 9.76
CA LYS A 181 -11.81 9.84 10.80
C LYS A 181 -12.42 11.13 10.23
N PHE A 182 -11.68 11.90 9.45
CA PHE A 182 -12.11 13.16 8.84
C PHE A 182 -13.29 12.92 7.90
N ALA A 183 -13.19 11.92 7.02
CA ALA A 183 -14.30 11.52 6.15
C ALA A 183 -15.55 11.06 6.93
N ALA A 184 -15.37 10.40 8.08
CA ALA A 184 -16.48 10.02 8.95
C ALA A 184 -17.18 11.25 9.58
N TYR A 185 -16.41 12.24 10.03
CA TYR A 185 -16.93 13.48 10.61
C TYR A 185 -17.58 14.39 9.55
N TRP A 186 -17.08 14.36 8.32
CA TRP A 186 -17.75 14.97 7.17
C TRP A 186 -19.12 14.32 6.88
N GLY A 187 -19.24 13.02 7.15
CA GLY A 187 -20.45 12.25 6.94
C GLY A 187 -20.49 11.48 5.62
N THR A 188 -19.33 10.98 5.14
CA THR A 188 -19.26 10.21 3.89
C THR A 188 -18.45 8.92 4.00
N ASN A 189 -18.83 7.94 3.17
CA ASN A 189 -18.01 6.77 2.84
C ASN A 189 -17.42 6.84 1.42
N ASN A 190 -17.56 7.96 0.71
CA ASN A 190 -16.84 8.29 -0.54
C ASN A 190 -15.39 8.69 -0.21
N VAL A 191 -14.68 7.71 0.35
CA VAL A 191 -13.29 7.76 0.78
C VAL A 191 -12.61 6.49 0.31
N ASP A 192 -11.43 6.60 -0.28
CA ASP A 192 -10.66 5.45 -0.75
C ASP A 192 -9.18 5.86 -0.89
N HIS A 193 -8.33 4.92 -1.29
CA HIS A 193 -6.93 5.18 -1.65
C HIS A 193 -6.43 4.20 -2.72
N GLN A 194 -5.13 4.26 -3.01
CA GLN A 194 -4.49 3.49 -4.07
C GLN A 194 -4.62 1.97 -3.90
N ALA A 195 -4.96 1.42 -2.72
CA ALA A 195 -5.18 -0.02 -2.60
C ALA A 195 -6.34 -0.48 -3.50
N ARG A 196 -7.37 0.35 -3.70
CA ARG A 196 -8.49 0.03 -4.61
C ARG A 196 -8.03 -0.38 -5.99
N ILE A 197 -7.06 0.36 -6.53
CA ILE A 197 -6.47 0.17 -7.86
C ILE A 197 -5.14 -0.61 -7.83
N CYS A 198 -4.77 -1.22 -6.70
CA CYS A 198 -3.53 -1.97 -6.54
C CYS A 198 -3.75 -3.38 -5.96
N HIS A 199 -4.21 -3.50 -4.70
CA HIS A 199 -4.30 -4.78 -3.97
C HIS A 199 -5.68 -5.09 -3.36
N SER A 200 -6.75 -4.35 -3.69
CA SER A 200 -8.08 -4.62 -3.13
C SER A 200 -8.53 -6.07 -3.36
N THR A 201 -8.28 -6.65 -4.54
CA THR A 201 -8.58 -8.06 -4.85
C THR A 201 -7.73 -9.03 -4.04
N THR A 202 -6.47 -8.69 -3.74
CA THR A 202 -5.65 -9.45 -2.78
C THR A 202 -6.29 -9.43 -1.40
N VAL A 203 -6.64 -8.24 -0.88
CA VAL A 203 -7.23 -8.14 0.46
C VAL A 203 -8.50 -8.98 0.55
N ALA A 204 -9.38 -8.89 -0.44
CA ALA A 204 -10.59 -9.68 -0.50
C ALA A 204 -10.30 -11.19 -0.64
N GLY A 205 -9.54 -11.63 -1.65
CA GLY A 205 -9.29 -13.05 -1.92
C GLY A 205 -8.51 -13.76 -0.81
N VAL A 206 -7.44 -13.14 -0.33
CA VAL A 206 -6.56 -13.70 0.71
C VAL A 206 -7.26 -13.73 2.07
N ALA A 207 -7.91 -12.62 2.48
CA ALA A 207 -8.63 -12.60 3.76
C ALA A 207 -9.78 -13.59 3.78
N ASN A 208 -10.47 -13.79 2.64
CA ASN A 208 -11.51 -14.79 2.52
C ASN A 208 -10.98 -16.22 2.40
N THR A 209 -9.67 -16.44 2.27
CA THR A 209 -9.10 -17.79 2.31
C THR A 209 -8.71 -18.20 3.74
N TRP A 210 -7.99 -17.34 4.49
CA TRP A 210 -7.44 -17.69 5.81
C TRP A 210 -7.52 -16.59 6.87
N GLY A 211 -8.23 -15.49 6.61
CA GLY A 211 -8.65 -14.52 7.62
C GLY A 211 -8.05 -13.12 7.47
N TYR A 212 -6.76 -13.00 7.12
CA TYR A 212 -6.08 -11.72 6.88
C TYR A 212 -5.71 -11.54 5.42
N GLY A 213 -5.88 -10.32 4.90
CA GLY A 213 -5.61 -9.96 3.51
C GLY A 213 -4.17 -9.54 3.23
N ALA A 214 -3.26 -9.77 4.18
CA ALA A 214 -1.89 -9.27 4.17
C ALA A 214 -0.88 -10.28 3.60
N MET A 215 0.34 -9.81 3.31
CA MET A 215 1.50 -10.67 3.07
C MET A 215 1.74 -11.55 4.30
N THR A 216 1.91 -12.86 4.10
CA THR A 216 1.92 -13.80 5.23
C THR A 216 3.28 -13.96 5.89
N ASN A 217 4.37 -13.75 5.15
CA ASN A 217 5.74 -13.84 5.66
C ASN A 217 6.45 -12.47 5.54
N SER A 218 7.78 -12.47 5.46
CA SER A 218 8.59 -11.27 5.28
C SER A 218 9.55 -11.40 4.09
N TYR A 219 10.09 -10.28 3.63
CA TYR A 219 11.15 -10.27 2.62
C TYR A 219 12.33 -11.14 3.07
N ASN A 220 12.74 -11.02 4.34
CA ASN A 220 13.86 -11.74 4.91
C ASN A 220 13.60 -13.25 5.04
N ASP A 221 12.35 -13.64 5.31
CA ASP A 221 11.97 -15.05 5.38
C ASP A 221 12.11 -15.77 4.03
N ILE A 222 12.10 -15.02 2.91
CA ILE A 222 12.41 -15.57 1.58
C ILE A 222 13.79 -16.24 1.57
N HIS A 223 14.76 -15.77 2.37
CA HIS A 223 16.08 -16.39 2.49
C HIS A 223 16.04 -17.87 2.87
N LYS A 224 14.93 -18.37 3.44
CA LYS A 224 14.74 -19.77 3.84
C LYS A 224 13.96 -20.59 2.81
N SER A 225 13.49 -19.97 1.74
CA SER A 225 12.70 -20.62 0.69
C SER A 225 13.53 -21.68 -0.03
N ARG A 226 12.88 -22.78 -0.40
CA ARG A 226 13.47 -23.83 -1.24
C ARG A 226 12.96 -23.81 -2.67
N ALA A 227 11.85 -23.13 -2.95
CA ALA A 227 11.43 -22.76 -4.30
C ALA A 227 10.75 -21.40 -4.27
N ILE A 228 10.89 -20.65 -5.36
CA ILE A 228 10.30 -19.31 -5.50
C ILE A 228 9.48 -19.29 -6.78
N PHE A 229 8.19 -19.02 -6.65
CA PHE A 229 7.27 -18.89 -7.77
C PHE A 229 6.75 -17.46 -7.84
N ILE A 230 7.17 -16.71 -8.86
CA ILE A 230 6.74 -15.33 -9.09
C ILE A 230 5.71 -15.32 -10.22
N ILE A 231 4.51 -14.82 -9.95
CA ILE A 231 3.45 -14.62 -10.94
C ILE A 231 2.81 -13.25 -10.77
N GLY A 232 2.59 -12.52 -11.85
CA GLY A 232 2.01 -11.18 -11.78
C GLY A 232 2.82 -10.17 -10.94
N GLY A 233 4.11 -10.42 -10.76
CA GLY A 233 5.05 -9.57 -10.04
C GLY A 233 6.36 -9.43 -10.81
N ASN A 234 7.01 -8.27 -10.70
CA ASN A 234 8.29 -8.00 -11.34
C ASN A 234 9.23 -7.26 -10.37
N PRO A 235 9.77 -7.94 -9.33
CA PRO A 235 10.54 -7.31 -8.27
C PRO A 235 11.76 -6.54 -8.76
N ALA A 236 12.42 -6.96 -9.84
CA ALA A 236 13.56 -6.24 -10.40
C ALA A 236 13.25 -4.78 -10.81
N GLU A 237 11.97 -4.46 -11.05
CA GLU A 237 11.52 -3.13 -11.46
C GLU A 237 10.65 -2.46 -10.40
N ALA A 238 9.68 -3.21 -9.86
CA ALA A 238 8.70 -2.69 -8.91
C ALA A 238 9.20 -2.66 -7.47
N HIS A 239 10.12 -3.57 -7.09
CA HIS A 239 10.63 -3.73 -5.73
C HIS A 239 12.14 -4.07 -5.72
N PRO A 240 13.04 -3.28 -6.34
CA PRO A 240 14.36 -3.78 -6.71
C PRO A 240 15.22 -4.26 -5.54
N VAL A 241 15.06 -3.63 -4.37
CA VAL A 241 15.77 -4.06 -3.15
C VAL A 241 15.26 -5.42 -2.66
N SER A 242 13.99 -5.77 -2.87
CA SER A 242 13.49 -7.10 -2.48
C SER A 242 14.08 -8.24 -3.30
N LEU A 243 14.58 -7.94 -4.51
CA LEU A 243 15.29 -8.90 -5.34
C LEU A 243 16.54 -9.45 -4.63
N LEU A 244 17.18 -8.68 -3.75
CA LEU A 244 18.31 -9.15 -2.94
C LEU A 244 17.94 -10.37 -2.10
N HIS A 245 16.74 -10.38 -1.52
CA HIS A 245 16.27 -11.51 -0.71
C HIS A 245 15.93 -12.74 -1.55
N VAL A 246 15.34 -12.52 -2.74
CA VAL A 246 15.07 -13.58 -3.72
C VAL A 246 16.37 -14.22 -4.21
N LEU A 247 17.33 -13.41 -4.64
CA LEU A 247 18.63 -13.89 -5.15
C LEU A 247 19.44 -14.57 -4.06
N LYS A 248 19.39 -14.09 -2.81
CA LYS A 248 20.05 -14.76 -1.69
C LYS A 248 19.54 -16.19 -1.51
N ALA A 249 18.22 -16.40 -1.55
CA ALA A 249 17.65 -17.75 -1.47
C ALA A 249 18.04 -18.61 -2.67
N LYS A 250 18.00 -18.06 -3.88
CA LYS A 250 18.44 -18.75 -5.11
C LYS A 250 19.91 -19.20 -5.00
N GLU A 251 20.81 -18.31 -4.58
CA GLU A 251 22.25 -18.55 -4.57
C GLU A 251 22.71 -19.39 -3.35
N GLN A 252 22.10 -19.21 -2.18
CA GLN A 252 22.53 -19.87 -0.95
C GLN A 252 21.79 -21.18 -0.67
N ASN A 253 20.52 -21.29 -1.06
CA ASN A 253 19.72 -22.51 -0.87
C ASN A 253 19.59 -23.35 -2.14
N ASN A 254 20.10 -22.88 -3.28
CA ASN A 254 19.82 -23.43 -4.60
C ASN A 254 18.31 -23.48 -4.89
N ALA A 255 17.56 -22.50 -4.39
CA ALA A 255 16.11 -22.44 -4.60
C ALA A 255 15.80 -22.10 -6.06
N PRO A 256 15.13 -22.99 -6.84
CA PRO A 256 14.69 -22.66 -8.19
C PRO A 256 13.78 -21.43 -8.19
N LEU A 257 14.09 -20.48 -9.05
CA LEU A 257 13.30 -19.28 -9.32
C LEU A 257 12.47 -19.48 -10.60
N ILE A 258 11.16 -19.59 -10.43
CA ILE A 258 10.19 -19.73 -11.51
C ILE A 258 9.49 -18.38 -11.70
N VAL A 259 9.48 -17.85 -12.92
CA VAL A 259 8.82 -16.58 -13.25
C VAL A 259 7.77 -16.82 -14.33
N CYS A 260 6.50 -16.58 -13.97
CA CYS A 260 5.36 -16.59 -14.89
C CYS A 260 4.98 -15.15 -15.22
N ASP A 261 5.26 -14.71 -16.45
CA ASP A 261 4.94 -13.35 -16.92
C ASP A 261 4.71 -13.36 -18.44
N PRO A 262 3.72 -12.62 -18.98
CA PRO A 262 3.55 -12.50 -20.43
C PRO A 262 4.77 -11.92 -21.16
N ARG A 263 5.69 -11.26 -20.43
CA ARG A 263 6.93 -10.68 -20.94
C ARG A 263 8.16 -11.35 -20.35
N PHE A 264 9.23 -11.38 -21.14
CA PHE A 264 10.56 -11.65 -20.61
C PHE A 264 11.08 -10.39 -19.90
N THR A 265 10.78 -10.27 -18.60
CA THR A 265 11.11 -9.12 -17.76
C THR A 265 12.55 -9.15 -17.24
N ARG A 266 12.98 -8.05 -16.61
CA ARG A 266 14.25 -8.02 -15.85
C ARG A 266 14.27 -9.06 -14.71
N THR A 267 13.11 -9.39 -14.13
CA THR A 267 13.01 -10.49 -13.16
C THR A 267 13.15 -11.85 -13.85
N ALA A 268 12.50 -12.06 -15.01
CA ALA A 268 12.60 -13.31 -15.77
C ALA A 268 14.05 -13.62 -16.21
N ALA A 269 14.87 -12.59 -16.44
CA ALA A 269 16.29 -12.76 -16.74
C ALA A 269 17.10 -13.46 -15.63
N HIS A 270 16.58 -13.49 -14.40
CA HIS A 270 17.17 -14.22 -13.27
C HIS A 270 16.55 -15.60 -13.04
N ALA A 271 15.48 -15.95 -13.77
CA ALA A 271 14.74 -17.19 -13.56
C ALA A 271 15.51 -18.43 -14.00
N ASP A 272 15.29 -19.55 -13.30
CA ASP A 272 15.68 -20.88 -13.77
C ASP A 272 14.67 -21.43 -14.77
N GLU A 273 13.39 -21.07 -14.61
CA GLU A 273 12.30 -21.37 -15.55
C GLU A 273 11.47 -20.10 -15.78
N TYR A 274 11.35 -19.68 -17.04
CA TYR A 274 10.44 -18.62 -17.47
C TYR A 274 9.24 -19.23 -18.21
N VAL A 275 8.04 -18.90 -17.73
CA VAL A 275 6.78 -19.35 -18.33
C VAL A 275 6.07 -18.14 -18.92
N ARG A 276 5.99 -18.09 -20.25
CA ARG A 276 5.18 -17.10 -20.96
C ARG A 276 3.76 -17.62 -21.09
N PHE A 277 2.79 -16.80 -20.71
CA PHE A 277 1.36 -17.12 -20.84
C PHE A 277 0.57 -15.90 -21.32
N ARG A 278 -0.62 -16.14 -21.87
CA ARG A 278 -1.52 -15.08 -22.34
C ARG A 278 -2.04 -14.23 -21.17
N PRO A 279 -1.96 -12.88 -21.22
CA PRO A 279 -2.54 -12.03 -20.17
C PRO A 279 -4.02 -12.33 -19.93
N GLY A 280 -4.43 -12.39 -18.65
CA GLY A 280 -5.82 -12.67 -18.26
C GLY A 280 -6.16 -14.16 -18.13
N THR A 281 -5.16 -15.05 -18.12
CA THR A 281 -5.36 -16.51 -18.03
C THR A 281 -4.70 -17.17 -16.82
N ASP A 282 -4.44 -16.38 -15.78
CA ASP A 282 -3.75 -16.82 -14.56
C ASP A 282 -4.42 -18.01 -13.86
N VAL A 283 -5.75 -18.01 -13.76
CA VAL A 283 -6.50 -19.14 -13.16
C VAL A 283 -6.25 -20.43 -13.94
N ALA A 284 -6.37 -20.40 -15.26
CA ALA A 284 -6.11 -21.54 -16.13
C ALA A 284 -4.68 -22.07 -15.97
N LEU A 285 -3.70 -21.18 -15.90
CA LEU A 285 -2.29 -21.52 -15.69
C LEU A 285 -2.08 -22.25 -14.36
N VAL A 286 -2.62 -21.70 -13.27
CA VAL A 286 -2.47 -22.26 -11.92
C VAL A 286 -3.23 -23.58 -11.78
N TRP A 287 -4.40 -23.70 -12.40
CA TRP A 287 -5.14 -24.95 -12.47
C TRP A 287 -4.40 -26.02 -13.26
N GLY A 288 -3.72 -25.67 -14.36
CA GLY A 288 -2.83 -26.62 -15.06
C GLY A 288 -1.68 -27.12 -14.20
N ILE A 289 -1.08 -26.25 -13.38
CA ILE A 289 -0.04 -26.66 -12.41
C ILE A 289 -0.63 -27.59 -11.35
N LEU A 290 -1.80 -27.25 -10.79
CA LEU A 290 -2.48 -28.11 -9.80
C LEU A 290 -2.96 -29.43 -10.39
N TRP A 291 -3.34 -29.47 -11.67
CA TRP A 291 -3.72 -30.69 -12.35
C TRP A 291 -2.58 -31.71 -12.28
N HIS A 292 -1.36 -31.28 -12.61
CA HIS A 292 -0.17 -32.13 -12.48
C HIS A 292 0.11 -32.53 -11.02
N ILE A 293 -0.06 -31.61 -10.07
CA ILE A 293 0.14 -31.91 -8.64
C ILE A 293 -0.82 -33.02 -8.18
N PHE A 294 -2.11 -32.89 -8.48
CA PHE A 294 -3.13 -33.85 -8.04
C PHE A 294 -3.06 -35.18 -8.79
N GLU A 295 -2.85 -35.15 -10.11
CA GLU A 295 -2.72 -36.36 -10.93
C GLU A 295 -1.54 -37.24 -10.47
N ASN A 296 -0.46 -36.61 -10.01
CA ASN A 296 0.72 -37.33 -9.50
C ASN A 296 0.69 -37.58 -7.98
N GLY A 297 -0.36 -37.15 -7.28
CA GLY A 297 -0.48 -37.27 -5.82
C GLY A 297 0.60 -36.52 -5.05
N TRP A 298 1.10 -35.41 -5.61
CA TRP A 298 2.18 -34.62 -5.02
C TRP A 298 1.70 -33.69 -3.90
N GLU A 299 0.40 -33.41 -3.77
CA GLU A 299 -0.14 -32.52 -2.74
C GLU A 299 0.20 -32.96 -1.30
N ASP A 300 0.18 -32.02 -0.36
CA ASP A 300 0.29 -32.32 1.07
C ASP A 300 -1.07 -32.75 1.63
N LYS A 301 -1.30 -34.06 1.65
CA LYS A 301 -2.57 -34.65 2.08
C LYS A 301 -2.87 -34.41 3.56
N GLU A 302 -1.85 -34.38 4.42
CA GLU A 302 -2.05 -34.19 5.86
C GLU A 302 -2.35 -32.73 6.19
N PHE A 303 -1.65 -31.80 5.53
CA PHE A 303 -1.97 -30.39 5.62
C PHE A 303 -3.39 -30.11 5.14
N ILE A 304 -3.79 -30.65 3.98
CA ILE A 304 -5.15 -30.48 3.46
C ILE A 304 -6.19 -31.00 4.47
N ARG A 305 -6.01 -32.25 4.94
CA ARG A 305 -6.96 -32.90 5.86
C ARG A 305 -7.20 -32.09 7.13
N THR A 306 -6.14 -31.54 7.70
CA THR A 306 -6.17 -30.90 9.02
C THR A 306 -6.43 -29.39 8.95
N ARG A 307 -6.01 -28.72 7.87
CA ARG A 307 -5.97 -27.25 7.80
C ARG A 307 -6.76 -26.64 6.67
N VAL A 308 -7.38 -27.42 5.79
CA VAL A 308 -8.10 -26.89 4.62
C VAL A 308 -9.51 -27.46 4.54
N TRP A 309 -10.49 -26.59 4.30
CA TRP A 309 -11.87 -26.97 3.98
C TRP A 309 -12.17 -26.65 2.50
N GLY A 310 -12.89 -27.55 1.84
CA GLY A 310 -13.37 -27.36 0.46
C GLY A 310 -12.38 -27.68 -0.66
N MET A 311 -11.32 -28.46 -0.39
CA MET A 311 -10.34 -28.84 -1.42
C MET A 311 -10.91 -29.81 -2.46
N ASP A 312 -11.93 -30.60 -2.13
CA ASP A 312 -12.53 -31.55 -3.07
C ASP A 312 -13.23 -30.84 -4.24
N GLN A 313 -13.93 -29.74 -3.95
CA GLN A 313 -14.52 -28.87 -4.98
C GLN A 313 -13.46 -28.22 -5.87
N ILE A 314 -12.26 -27.94 -5.33
CA ILE A 314 -11.13 -27.49 -6.15
C ILE A 314 -10.68 -28.60 -7.08
N ARG A 315 -10.57 -29.85 -6.61
CA ARG A 315 -10.16 -30.98 -7.45
C ARG A 315 -11.12 -31.19 -8.61
N GLU A 316 -12.42 -31.07 -8.37
CA GLU A 316 -13.46 -31.15 -9.42
C GLU A 316 -13.28 -30.08 -10.49
N GLU A 317 -12.97 -28.84 -10.11
CA GLU A 317 -12.70 -27.77 -11.07
C GLU A 317 -11.38 -28.00 -11.81
N VAL A 318 -10.29 -28.29 -11.08
CA VAL A 318 -8.96 -28.53 -11.65
C VAL A 318 -8.94 -29.69 -12.64
N ALA A 319 -9.77 -30.72 -12.46
CA ALA A 319 -9.86 -31.85 -13.39
C ALA A 319 -10.25 -31.44 -14.82
N LYS A 320 -10.88 -30.27 -15.01
CA LYS A 320 -11.22 -29.70 -16.33
C LYS A 320 -10.02 -29.11 -17.06
N TRP A 321 -8.94 -28.81 -16.34
CA TRP A 321 -7.75 -28.10 -16.82
C TRP A 321 -6.61 -29.06 -17.13
N ASN A 322 -6.87 -30.04 -17.99
CA ASN A 322 -5.85 -30.96 -18.47
C ASN A 322 -4.79 -30.22 -19.35
N PRO A 323 -3.64 -30.84 -19.65
CA PRO A 323 -2.57 -30.23 -20.42
C PRO A 323 -2.99 -29.59 -21.75
N GLU A 324 -3.88 -30.24 -22.51
CA GLU A 324 -4.35 -29.75 -23.82
C GLU A 324 -5.23 -28.51 -23.66
N GLU A 325 -6.13 -28.52 -22.68
CA GLU A 325 -7.04 -27.40 -22.42
C GLU A 325 -6.29 -26.17 -21.90
N VAL A 326 -5.31 -26.37 -21.01
CA VAL A 326 -4.48 -25.28 -20.49
C VAL A 326 -3.63 -24.67 -21.60
N GLU A 327 -3.06 -25.49 -22.50
CA GLU A 327 -2.33 -24.98 -23.66
C GLU A 327 -3.26 -24.21 -24.62
N ARG A 328 -4.48 -24.71 -24.85
CA ARG A 328 -5.50 -24.03 -25.67
C ARG A 328 -5.83 -22.63 -25.14
N VAL A 329 -5.96 -22.46 -23.83
CA VAL A 329 -6.38 -21.20 -23.21
C VAL A 329 -5.21 -20.24 -22.98
N THR A 330 -4.11 -20.75 -22.41
CA THR A 330 -2.98 -19.94 -21.93
C THR A 330 -1.87 -19.78 -22.96
N GLY A 331 -1.77 -20.70 -23.92
CA GLY A 331 -0.62 -20.83 -24.83
C GLY A 331 0.60 -21.50 -24.19
N THR A 332 0.52 -21.98 -22.94
CA THR A 332 1.64 -22.61 -22.24
C THR A 332 1.63 -24.12 -22.45
N PRO A 333 2.72 -24.73 -22.91
CA PRO A 333 2.78 -26.18 -23.09
C PRO A 333 2.59 -26.93 -21.78
N GLY A 334 1.73 -27.94 -21.75
CA GLY A 334 1.49 -28.75 -20.56
C GLY A 334 2.77 -29.42 -20.02
N SER A 335 3.68 -29.83 -20.91
CA SER A 335 4.98 -30.39 -20.51
C SER A 335 5.87 -29.40 -19.73
N GLN A 336 5.71 -28.09 -19.95
CA GLN A 336 6.38 -27.06 -19.17
C GLN A 336 5.74 -26.94 -17.78
N LEU A 337 4.42 -26.95 -17.71
CA LEU A 337 3.70 -26.88 -16.44
C LEU A 337 3.94 -28.12 -15.56
N GLU A 338 4.13 -29.30 -16.15
CA GLU A 338 4.56 -30.49 -15.43
C GLU A 338 5.93 -30.28 -14.76
N ARG A 339 6.90 -29.69 -15.46
CA ARG A 339 8.22 -29.38 -14.89
C ARG A 339 8.11 -28.38 -13.75
N VAL A 340 7.31 -27.33 -13.92
CA VAL A 340 7.04 -26.32 -12.87
C VAL A 340 6.42 -26.98 -11.64
N ALA A 341 5.33 -27.74 -11.83
CA ALA A 341 4.63 -28.46 -10.77
C ALA A 341 5.56 -29.39 -9.99
N ARG A 342 6.35 -30.20 -10.72
CA ARG A 342 7.34 -31.11 -10.14
C ARG A 342 8.42 -30.37 -9.37
N THR A 343 8.91 -29.25 -9.91
CA THR A 343 9.93 -28.41 -9.27
C THR A 343 9.41 -27.86 -7.95
N MET A 344 8.19 -27.32 -7.93
CA MET A 344 7.57 -26.81 -6.70
C MET A 344 7.29 -27.93 -5.67
N ALA A 345 6.80 -29.08 -6.13
CA ALA A 345 6.52 -30.22 -5.25
C ALA A 345 7.79 -30.80 -4.60
N ASN A 346 8.89 -30.90 -5.34
CA ASN A 346 10.15 -31.46 -4.85
C ASN A 346 10.93 -30.51 -3.93
N ASN A 347 10.63 -29.21 -3.93
CA ASN A 347 11.41 -28.18 -3.25
C ASN A 347 10.57 -27.41 -2.22
N ARG A 348 9.94 -28.13 -1.29
CA ARG A 348 9.16 -27.54 -0.19
C ARG A 348 10.00 -27.26 1.05
N PRO A 349 9.73 -26.17 1.79
CA PRO A 349 8.67 -25.19 1.53
C PRO A 349 9.03 -24.22 0.38
N GLY A 350 8.02 -23.87 -0.41
CA GLY A 350 8.13 -22.89 -1.49
C GLY A 350 7.25 -21.66 -1.24
N THR A 351 7.65 -20.52 -1.78
CA THR A 351 6.92 -19.25 -1.64
C THR A 351 6.32 -18.79 -2.96
N VAL A 352 5.12 -18.21 -2.91
CA VAL A 352 4.46 -17.58 -4.06
C VAL A 352 4.49 -16.06 -3.88
N ILE A 353 5.02 -15.36 -4.87
CA ILE A 353 5.19 -13.90 -4.91
C ILE A 353 4.34 -13.32 -6.03
N TRP A 354 3.52 -12.31 -5.71
CA TRP A 354 2.74 -11.57 -6.71
C TRP A 354 2.57 -10.10 -6.35
N CYS A 355 2.14 -9.32 -7.36
CA CYS A 355 1.72 -7.93 -7.23
C CYS A 355 0.55 -7.66 -8.19
N MET A 356 0.64 -6.62 -9.01
CA MET A 356 -0.49 -6.12 -9.80
C MET A 356 -0.84 -6.94 -11.04
N GLY A 357 0.07 -7.77 -11.54
CA GLY A 357 -0.17 -8.58 -12.72
C GLY A 357 -1.27 -9.62 -12.50
N GLY A 358 -1.51 -10.05 -11.26
CA GLY A 358 -2.64 -10.91 -10.91
C GLY A 358 -3.86 -10.17 -10.37
N THR A 359 -3.72 -8.95 -9.83
CA THR A 359 -4.82 -8.25 -9.14
C THR A 359 -5.71 -7.41 -10.06
N GLN A 360 -5.15 -6.82 -11.13
CA GLN A 360 -5.83 -5.84 -11.98
C GLN A 360 -6.52 -6.48 -13.19
N HIS A 361 -7.52 -7.33 -12.89
CA HIS A 361 -8.40 -8.04 -13.82
C HIS A 361 -9.84 -8.02 -13.30
N THR A 362 -10.81 -8.20 -14.20
CA THR A 362 -12.24 -8.34 -13.86
C THR A 362 -12.55 -9.56 -12.99
N ASN A 363 -11.64 -10.52 -12.94
CA ASN A 363 -11.64 -11.69 -12.05
C ASN A 363 -10.38 -11.75 -11.17
N GLY A 364 -9.75 -10.61 -10.83
CA GLY A 364 -8.53 -10.58 -10.03
C GLY A 364 -8.68 -11.26 -8.65
N ASN A 365 -9.88 -11.27 -8.09
CA ASN A 365 -10.19 -12.05 -6.88
C ASN A 365 -10.03 -13.58 -7.10
N ASN A 366 -10.36 -14.11 -8.28
CA ASN A 366 -10.14 -15.52 -8.62
C ASN A 366 -8.64 -15.81 -8.76
N ASN A 367 -7.87 -14.94 -9.42
CA ASN A 367 -6.42 -15.09 -9.56
C ASN A 367 -5.74 -15.22 -8.20
N THR A 368 -5.99 -14.25 -7.31
CA THR A 368 -5.37 -14.24 -5.97
C THR A 368 -5.77 -15.45 -5.13
N ARG A 369 -7.01 -15.94 -5.28
CA ARG A 369 -7.46 -17.17 -4.61
C ARG A 369 -6.82 -18.43 -5.21
N ALA A 370 -6.66 -18.52 -6.52
CA ALA A 370 -5.96 -19.64 -7.16
C ALA A 370 -4.51 -19.74 -6.65
N TYR A 371 -3.81 -18.61 -6.50
CA TYR A 371 -2.46 -18.57 -5.91
C TYR A 371 -2.45 -19.07 -4.46
N CYS A 372 -3.45 -18.70 -3.66
CA CYS A 372 -3.59 -19.20 -2.29
C CYS A 372 -3.85 -20.71 -2.25
N VAL A 373 -4.77 -21.19 -3.10
CA VAL A 373 -5.12 -22.62 -3.19
C VAL A 373 -3.92 -23.46 -3.61
N LEU A 374 -3.06 -22.96 -4.51
CA LEU A 374 -1.79 -23.61 -4.83
C LEU A 374 -0.91 -23.82 -3.58
N GLN A 375 -0.75 -22.78 -2.76
CA GLN A 375 0.03 -22.90 -1.51
C GLN A 375 -0.63 -23.80 -0.47
N LEU A 376 -1.96 -23.85 -0.40
CA LEU A 376 -2.69 -24.79 0.45
C LEU A 376 -2.50 -26.24 -0.01
N ALA A 377 -2.57 -26.51 -1.31
CA ALA A 377 -2.35 -27.84 -1.87
C ALA A 377 -0.92 -28.35 -1.63
N LEU A 378 0.07 -27.45 -1.64
CA LEU A 378 1.46 -27.80 -1.38
C LEU A 378 1.82 -27.82 0.12
N GLY A 379 0.93 -27.42 1.03
CA GLY A 379 1.21 -27.38 2.47
C GLY A 379 2.22 -26.30 2.89
N ASN A 380 2.34 -25.22 2.12
CA ASN A 380 3.39 -24.20 2.30
C ASN A 380 2.97 -23.04 3.21
N MET A 381 1.77 -23.01 3.78
CA MET A 381 1.30 -21.89 4.62
C MET A 381 1.68 -22.10 6.08
N GLY A 382 2.10 -21.02 6.76
CA GLY A 382 2.47 -21.09 8.18
C GLY A 382 3.83 -21.72 8.45
N THR A 383 4.76 -21.62 7.48
CA THR A 383 6.11 -22.16 7.60
C THR A 383 7.14 -21.15 7.10
N GLU A 384 8.35 -21.23 7.63
CA GLU A 384 9.47 -20.39 7.22
C GLU A 384 9.94 -20.76 5.79
N GLY A 385 10.22 -19.76 4.96
CA GLY A 385 10.55 -19.97 3.54
C GLY A 385 9.34 -20.35 2.67
N GLY A 386 8.14 -20.38 3.24
CA GLY A 386 6.90 -20.70 2.55
C GLY A 386 6.04 -19.47 2.27
N GLY A 387 4.73 -19.67 2.43
CA GLY A 387 3.74 -18.61 2.47
C GLY A 387 3.50 -17.88 1.16
N THR A 388 2.87 -16.73 1.30
CA THR A 388 2.47 -15.83 0.22
C THR A 388 3.12 -14.46 0.45
N ASN A 389 4.17 -14.19 -0.32
CA ASN A 389 4.97 -12.98 -0.24
C ASN A 389 4.39 -11.93 -1.20
N ILE A 390 3.38 -11.19 -0.71
CA ILE A 390 2.56 -10.32 -1.55
C ILE A 390 3.12 -8.90 -1.55
N PHE A 391 3.92 -8.58 -2.56
CA PHE A 391 4.61 -7.30 -2.63
C PHE A 391 3.65 -6.16 -2.95
N ARG A 392 3.42 -5.30 -1.96
CA ARG A 392 2.52 -4.15 -2.00
C ARG A 392 3.06 -3.03 -2.91
N GLY A 393 2.20 -2.10 -3.35
CA GLY A 393 2.60 -0.97 -4.20
C GLY A 393 3.39 0.13 -3.46
N HIS A 394 2.71 1.23 -3.14
CA HIS A 394 3.28 2.40 -2.45
C HIS A 394 3.85 2.03 -1.08
N ASP A 395 4.77 2.85 -0.58
CA ASP A 395 5.43 2.75 0.72
C ASP A 395 4.49 2.50 1.90
N ASN A 396 3.34 3.19 1.97
CA ASN A 396 2.36 3.00 3.06
C ASN A 396 1.01 2.44 2.62
N VAL A 397 0.91 1.76 1.46
CA VAL A 397 -0.38 1.21 1.02
C VAL A 397 -0.93 0.18 2.01
N GLN A 398 -0.05 -0.55 2.71
CA GLN A 398 -0.43 -1.48 3.77
C GLN A 398 -1.04 -0.71 4.95
N GLY A 399 -0.36 0.33 5.45
CA GLY A 399 -0.83 1.12 6.59
C GLY A 399 -2.13 1.86 6.32
N ALA A 400 -2.26 2.51 5.16
CA ALA A 400 -3.50 3.18 4.78
C ALA A 400 -4.68 2.20 4.58
N THR A 401 -4.40 0.94 4.17
CA THR A 401 -5.41 -0.13 4.18
C THR A 401 -5.75 -0.56 5.60
N ASP A 402 -4.75 -0.74 6.47
CA ASP A 402 -4.92 -1.13 7.87
C ASP A 402 -5.75 -0.07 8.63
N LEU A 403 -5.58 1.20 8.28
CA LEU A 403 -6.29 2.35 8.85
C LEU A 403 -7.61 2.67 8.15
N GLY A 404 -8.01 1.84 7.18
CA GLY A 404 -9.36 1.85 6.64
C GLY A 404 -9.69 3.06 5.77
N VAL A 405 -8.71 3.68 5.08
CA VAL A 405 -8.94 4.70 4.05
C VAL A 405 -9.56 4.05 2.80
N LEU A 406 -10.76 3.51 2.96
CA LEU A 406 -11.42 2.61 2.03
C LEU A 406 -12.93 2.79 2.14
N SER A 407 -13.62 2.68 1.01
CA SER A 407 -15.05 2.98 0.92
C SER A 407 -15.98 2.00 1.64
N HIS A 408 -15.42 0.99 2.33
CA HIS A 408 -16.16 -0.15 2.86
C HIS A 408 -15.68 -0.63 4.24
N THR A 409 -14.74 0.09 4.87
CA THR A 409 -14.19 -0.28 6.18
C THR A 409 -13.89 0.94 7.07
N LEU A 410 -13.74 0.67 8.34
CA LEU A 410 -13.17 1.52 9.38
C LEU A 410 -11.75 1.01 9.73
N PRO A 411 -10.93 1.80 10.47
CA PRO A 411 -9.58 1.38 10.82
C PRO A 411 -9.59 0.03 11.55
N GLY A 412 -8.57 -0.81 11.33
CA GLY A 412 -8.49 -2.18 11.85
C GLY A 412 -9.35 -3.19 11.10
N TYR A 413 -9.69 -2.97 9.83
CA TYR A 413 -10.59 -3.86 9.06
C TYR A 413 -11.97 -4.09 9.69
N TYR A 414 -12.43 -3.17 10.54
CA TYR A 414 -13.81 -3.18 11.02
C TYR A 414 -14.71 -2.81 9.82
N GLY A 415 -15.85 -3.49 9.69
CA GLY A 415 -16.82 -3.17 8.65
C GLY A 415 -17.58 -1.87 8.94
N LEU A 416 -18.63 -1.59 8.17
CA LEU A 416 -19.51 -0.44 8.38
C LEU A 416 -20.77 -0.79 9.20
N SER A 417 -20.76 -1.89 9.95
CA SER A 417 -21.92 -2.29 10.78
C SER A 417 -22.12 -1.35 11.96
N ALA A 418 -23.33 -1.32 12.53
CA ALA A 418 -23.62 -0.50 13.71
C ALA A 418 -22.67 -0.80 14.89
N GLY A 419 -22.32 -2.08 15.12
CA GLY A 419 -21.36 -2.45 16.16
C GLY A 419 -19.93 -1.98 15.89
N ALA A 420 -19.50 -1.97 14.63
CA ALA A 420 -18.18 -1.45 14.25
C ALA A 420 -18.09 0.07 14.42
N TRP A 421 -19.16 0.79 14.04
CA TRP A 421 -19.27 2.21 14.30
C TRP A 421 -19.36 2.53 15.79
N GLY A 422 -20.12 1.75 16.57
CA GLY A 422 -20.18 1.91 18.03
C GLY A 422 -18.81 1.68 18.70
N HIS A 423 -18.00 0.76 18.18
CA HIS A 423 -16.61 0.57 18.63
C HIS A 423 -15.78 1.82 18.41
N TRP A 424 -15.74 2.34 17.18
CA TRP A 424 -14.95 3.55 16.87
C TRP A 424 -15.52 4.81 17.50
N GLY A 425 -16.84 4.90 17.69
CA GLY A 425 -17.48 5.98 18.45
C GLY A 425 -16.96 6.02 19.88
N ARG A 426 -16.85 4.87 20.57
CA ARG A 426 -16.26 4.80 21.91
C ARG A 426 -14.77 5.16 21.94
N VAL A 427 -14.00 4.72 20.95
CA VAL A 427 -12.57 5.08 20.84
C VAL A 427 -12.39 6.59 20.65
N TRP A 428 -13.27 7.22 19.86
CA TRP A 428 -13.25 8.66 19.61
C TRP A 428 -13.91 9.49 20.69
N GLY A 429 -14.51 8.88 21.71
CA GLY A 429 -15.25 9.62 22.72
C GLY A 429 -16.54 10.25 22.20
N GLU A 430 -17.16 9.71 21.15
CA GLU A 430 -18.15 10.42 20.34
C GLU A 430 -19.60 9.96 20.54
N ASP A 431 -20.52 10.93 20.45
CA ASP A 431 -21.96 10.68 20.40
C ASP A 431 -22.37 10.10 19.04
N MET A 432 -22.87 8.88 19.07
CA MET A 432 -23.30 8.15 17.88
C MET A 432 -24.49 8.79 17.17
N ASP A 433 -25.37 9.51 17.88
CA ASP A 433 -26.49 10.21 17.25
C ASP A 433 -25.99 11.42 16.46
N TRP A 434 -25.03 12.18 17.01
CA TRP A 434 -24.38 13.27 16.29
C TRP A 434 -23.64 12.78 15.05
N LEU A 435 -22.84 11.71 15.19
CA LEU A 435 -22.05 11.16 14.08
C LEU A 435 -22.96 10.61 12.98
N LYS A 436 -23.98 9.84 13.34
CA LYS A 436 -25.00 9.34 12.40
C LYS A 436 -25.73 10.48 11.69
N GLY A 437 -25.99 11.59 12.39
CA GLY A 437 -26.61 12.79 11.84
C GLY A 437 -25.76 13.51 10.78
N GLN A 438 -24.47 13.18 10.65
CA GLN A 438 -23.64 13.73 9.56
C GLN A 438 -23.90 13.06 8.22
N PHE A 439 -24.46 11.84 8.21
CA PHE A 439 -24.72 11.03 7.01
C PHE A 439 -26.18 11.14 6.58
N GLU A 440 -26.42 11.14 5.27
CA GLU A 440 -27.77 11.06 4.73
C GLU A 440 -28.43 9.70 4.99
N THR A 441 -29.76 9.73 5.10
CA THR A 441 -30.59 8.53 5.11
C THR A 441 -31.38 8.50 3.81
N VAL A 442 -31.34 7.35 3.13
CA VAL A 442 -31.98 7.15 1.82
C VAL A 442 -33.01 6.05 1.92
N THR A 443 -34.11 6.18 1.18
CA THR A 443 -35.05 5.09 0.96
C THR A 443 -34.47 4.14 -0.09
N ALA A 444 -34.06 2.94 0.33
CA ALA A 444 -33.55 1.95 -0.60
C ALA A 444 -34.66 1.35 -1.48
N ALA A 445 -34.27 0.63 -2.54
CA ALA A 445 -35.21 -0.01 -3.48
C ALA A 445 -36.19 -1.01 -2.83
N ASP A 446 -35.87 -1.52 -1.63
CA ASP A 446 -36.74 -2.37 -0.82
C ASP A 446 -37.75 -1.57 0.05
N GLY A 447 -37.79 -0.24 -0.11
CA GLY A 447 -38.65 0.69 0.63
C GLY A 447 -38.17 0.98 2.05
N LYS A 448 -36.99 0.50 2.45
CA LYS A 448 -36.45 0.70 3.80
C LYS A 448 -35.50 1.89 3.85
N GLU A 449 -35.62 2.68 4.90
CA GLU A 449 -34.64 3.70 5.23
C GLU A 449 -33.30 3.06 5.58
N LYS A 450 -32.24 3.47 4.88
CA LYS A 450 -30.86 3.05 5.11
C LYS A 450 -29.99 4.29 5.27
N ASN A 451 -29.28 4.36 6.38
CA ASN A 451 -28.30 5.42 6.57
C ASN A 451 -27.02 5.09 5.80
N LEU A 452 -26.51 6.05 5.01
CA LEU A 452 -25.33 5.86 4.17
C LEU A 452 -24.05 5.53 4.97
N MET A 453 -24.02 5.86 6.27
CA MET A 453 -22.99 5.45 7.23
C MET A 453 -22.74 3.94 7.22
N ASN A 454 -23.79 3.13 7.02
CA ASN A 454 -23.71 1.67 7.07
C ASN A 454 -23.58 1.02 5.68
N LEU A 455 -23.48 1.83 4.62
CA LEU A 455 -23.34 1.36 3.24
C LEU A 455 -21.96 1.74 2.68
N THR A 456 -21.44 0.89 1.79
CA THR A 456 -20.19 1.18 1.08
C THR A 456 -20.33 2.44 0.24
N GLY A 457 -19.31 3.30 0.17
CA GLY A 457 -19.23 4.41 -0.77
C GLY A 457 -18.74 4.00 -2.16
N ILE A 458 -18.67 4.98 -3.07
CA ILE A 458 -18.15 4.80 -4.43
C ILE A 458 -16.62 4.59 -4.35
N PRO A 459 -16.06 3.50 -4.89
CA PRO A 459 -14.63 3.26 -4.90
C PRO A 459 -13.92 4.21 -5.86
N VAL A 460 -12.64 4.53 -5.59
CA VAL A 460 -11.90 5.48 -6.43
C VAL A 460 -11.81 5.03 -7.89
N SER A 461 -11.70 3.74 -8.19
CA SER A 461 -11.71 3.25 -9.58
C SER A 461 -12.97 3.62 -10.38
N ARG A 462 -14.02 4.09 -9.70
CA ARG A 462 -15.34 4.42 -10.26
C ARG A 462 -15.80 5.84 -9.92
N TRP A 463 -14.95 6.73 -9.38
CA TRP A 463 -15.37 8.10 -9.01
C TRP A 463 -15.90 8.89 -10.23
N ILE A 464 -15.35 8.62 -11.42
CA ILE A 464 -15.79 9.18 -12.72
C ILE A 464 -17.30 8.92 -12.91
N ASP A 465 -17.75 7.70 -12.63
CA ASP A 465 -19.17 7.34 -12.77
C ASP A 465 -20.03 8.05 -11.71
N GLY A 466 -19.51 8.29 -10.50
CA GLY A 466 -20.19 9.10 -9.50
C GLY A 466 -20.51 10.53 -9.96
N VAL A 467 -19.79 11.05 -10.96
CA VAL A 467 -20.01 12.38 -11.57
C VAL A 467 -20.89 12.29 -12.83
N LEU A 468 -20.68 11.26 -13.65
CA LEU A 468 -21.26 11.17 -14.99
C LEU A 468 -22.56 10.38 -15.06
N GLU A 469 -22.74 9.37 -14.22
CA GLU A 469 -23.91 8.49 -14.22
C GLU A 469 -25.17 9.25 -13.82
N ASP A 470 -26.31 8.83 -14.36
CA ASP A 470 -27.61 9.37 -13.93
C ASP A 470 -27.85 9.00 -12.45
N PRO A 471 -28.17 9.96 -11.57
CA PRO A 471 -28.52 9.67 -10.17
C PRO A 471 -29.54 8.55 -10.00
N GLU A 472 -30.51 8.41 -10.90
CA GLU A 472 -31.53 7.35 -10.84
C GLU A 472 -30.95 5.93 -11.00
N ASN A 473 -29.75 5.82 -11.58
CA ASN A 473 -29.04 4.54 -11.73
C ASN A 473 -28.14 4.22 -10.52
N MET A 474 -27.93 5.18 -9.60
CA MET A 474 -27.06 5.05 -8.44
C MET A 474 -27.83 4.73 -7.16
N ASP A 475 -27.14 4.21 -6.14
CA ASP A 475 -27.72 4.07 -4.79
C ASP A 475 -27.45 5.30 -3.90
N GLN A 476 -26.66 6.25 -4.39
CA GLN A 476 -26.41 7.56 -3.77
C GLN A 476 -27.36 8.59 -4.40
N PRO A 477 -27.96 9.51 -3.61
CA PRO A 477 -29.02 10.38 -4.10
C PRO A 477 -28.55 11.43 -5.12
N ASN A 478 -27.29 11.89 -5.00
CA ASN A 478 -26.76 12.99 -5.79
C ASN A 478 -25.42 12.63 -6.42
N ASN A 479 -25.13 13.21 -7.58
CA ASN A 479 -23.80 13.11 -8.18
C ASN A 479 -22.72 13.75 -7.30
N VAL A 480 -21.48 13.30 -7.48
CA VAL A 480 -20.30 13.97 -6.94
C VAL A 480 -20.12 15.31 -7.64
N ARG A 481 -20.09 16.40 -6.86
CA ARG A 481 -19.92 17.80 -7.29
C ARG A 481 -18.52 18.33 -6.98
N ALA A 482 -17.88 17.84 -5.91
CA ALA A 482 -16.50 18.17 -5.59
C ALA A 482 -15.63 16.91 -5.47
N MET A 483 -14.46 16.94 -6.10
CA MET A 483 -13.44 15.90 -5.98
C MET A 483 -12.20 16.46 -5.29
N VAL A 484 -11.82 15.85 -4.16
CA VAL A 484 -10.57 16.15 -3.46
C VAL A 484 -9.58 15.03 -3.73
N LEU A 485 -8.55 15.31 -4.54
CA LEU A 485 -7.45 14.41 -4.85
C LEU A 485 -6.27 14.74 -3.92
N TRP A 486 -6.17 14.01 -2.81
CA TRP A 486 -5.13 14.24 -1.81
C TRP A 486 -4.04 13.17 -1.92
N GLY A 487 -2.86 13.54 -2.43
CA GLY A 487 -1.72 12.64 -2.61
C GLY A 487 -2.01 11.48 -3.56
N HIS A 488 -2.80 11.71 -4.62
CA HIS A 488 -3.21 10.69 -5.57
C HIS A 488 -3.20 11.22 -7.01
N ALA A 489 -2.37 10.61 -7.86
CA ALA A 489 -2.29 10.91 -9.28
C ALA A 489 -3.32 10.08 -10.08
N PRO A 490 -4.33 10.70 -10.74
CA PRO A 490 -5.43 9.97 -11.36
C PRO A 490 -5.10 9.35 -12.72
N ASN A 491 -3.97 9.69 -13.36
CA ASN A 491 -3.46 8.97 -14.56
C ASN A 491 -3.12 7.49 -14.30
N SER A 492 -3.18 7.03 -13.04
CA SER A 492 -3.10 5.63 -12.66
C SER A 492 -4.43 4.85 -12.83
N GLN A 493 -5.51 5.52 -13.21
CA GLN A 493 -6.84 4.93 -13.47
C GLN A 493 -7.17 4.93 -14.97
N THR A 494 -7.94 3.94 -15.44
CA THR A 494 -8.42 3.83 -16.83
C THR A 494 -9.47 4.89 -17.19
N ARG A 495 -9.91 4.90 -18.46
CA ARG A 495 -10.97 5.79 -18.98
C ARG A 495 -10.64 7.27 -18.87
N MET A 496 -9.39 7.66 -19.18
CA MET A 496 -8.95 9.07 -19.03
C MET A 496 -9.75 10.09 -19.85
N LYS A 497 -10.37 9.70 -20.97
CA LYS A 497 -11.25 10.60 -21.74
C LYS A 497 -12.50 10.96 -20.97
N GLU A 498 -13.16 9.95 -20.39
CA GLU A 498 -14.32 10.15 -19.53
C GLU A 498 -13.94 10.85 -18.24
N MET A 499 -12.75 10.54 -17.70
CA MET A 499 -12.20 11.26 -16.56
C MET A 499 -12.04 12.75 -16.83
N LYS A 500 -11.52 13.15 -18.00
CA LYS A 500 -11.44 14.55 -18.40
C LYS A 500 -12.83 15.20 -18.39
N THR A 501 -13.83 14.54 -18.98
CA THR A 501 -15.22 15.01 -18.97
C THR A 501 -15.80 15.12 -17.55
N ALA A 502 -15.53 14.15 -16.68
CA ALA A 502 -15.95 14.20 -15.29
C ALA A 502 -15.31 15.38 -14.55
N MET A 503 -13.99 15.58 -14.70
CA MET A 503 -13.29 16.73 -14.13
C MET A 503 -13.90 18.06 -14.59
N GLU A 504 -14.32 18.16 -15.84
CA GLU A 504 -14.95 19.37 -16.40
C GLU A 504 -16.37 19.61 -15.89
N LYS A 505 -17.09 18.55 -15.49
CA LYS A 505 -18.45 18.62 -14.96
C LYS A 505 -18.52 18.94 -13.46
N LEU A 506 -17.45 18.70 -12.70
CA LEU A 506 -17.39 19.04 -11.27
C LEU A 506 -17.67 20.54 -11.04
N ASP A 507 -18.19 20.90 -9.88
CA ASP A 507 -18.24 22.30 -9.44
C ASP A 507 -16.88 22.73 -8.88
N MET A 508 -16.18 21.81 -8.22
CA MET A 508 -14.89 22.06 -7.59
C MET A 508 -13.93 20.86 -7.73
N LEU A 509 -12.68 21.15 -8.05
CA LEU A 509 -11.58 20.18 -8.04
C LEU A 509 -10.46 20.69 -7.12
N VAL A 510 -10.15 19.94 -6.07
CA VAL A 510 -9.07 20.28 -5.14
C VAL A 510 -7.99 19.22 -5.23
N VAL A 511 -6.75 19.65 -5.43
CA VAL A 511 -5.58 18.77 -5.49
C VAL A 511 -4.64 19.17 -4.37
N VAL A 512 -4.32 18.22 -3.49
CA VAL A 512 -3.42 18.43 -2.35
C VAL A 512 -2.23 17.51 -2.52
N ASP A 513 -1.08 18.05 -2.92
CA ASP A 513 0.06 17.26 -3.33
C ASP A 513 1.36 18.09 -3.28
N PRO A 514 2.53 17.48 -3.01
CA PRO A 514 3.83 18.16 -3.18
C PRO A 514 4.16 18.54 -4.63
N TYR A 515 3.54 17.90 -5.64
CA TYR A 515 3.75 18.17 -7.06
C TYR A 515 2.41 18.34 -7.79
N PRO A 516 2.30 19.21 -8.81
CA PRO A 516 1.09 19.27 -9.62
C PRO A 516 0.94 17.97 -10.41
N THR A 517 -0.06 17.17 -10.06
CA THR A 517 -0.34 15.92 -10.79
C THR A 517 -1.08 16.20 -12.10
N VAL A 518 -1.33 15.15 -12.90
CA VAL A 518 -2.12 15.27 -14.14
C VAL A 518 -3.50 15.92 -13.93
N SER A 519 -4.06 15.85 -12.71
CA SER A 519 -5.36 16.47 -12.40
C SER A 519 -5.35 17.98 -12.55
N ALA A 520 -4.19 18.63 -12.44
CA ALA A 520 -4.05 20.06 -12.65
C ALA A 520 -4.19 20.46 -14.14
N VAL A 521 -3.93 19.54 -15.07
CA VAL A 521 -3.73 19.89 -16.49
C VAL A 521 -4.63 19.14 -17.47
N LEU A 522 -5.23 18.01 -17.07
CA LEU A 522 -6.02 17.17 -17.98
C LEU A 522 -7.29 17.88 -18.51
N HIS A 523 -7.96 18.65 -17.66
CA HIS A 523 -9.23 19.32 -17.97
C HIS A 523 -9.04 20.70 -18.63
N ASP A 524 -10.10 21.25 -19.20
CA ASP A 524 -10.13 22.60 -19.80
C ASP A 524 -10.79 23.67 -18.91
N ARG A 525 -11.09 23.35 -17.64
CA ARG A 525 -11.66 24.32 -16.68
C ARG A 525 -10.83 25.61 -16.60
N THR A 526 -11.52 26.73 -16.50
CA THR A 526 -10.94 28.06 -16.28
C THR A 526 -10.96 28.48 -14.81
N ASP A 527 -11.86 27.90 -14.02
CA ASP A 527 -12.15 28.28 -12.63
C ASP A 527 -12.53 27.04 -11.79
N GLY A 528 -12.63 27.22 -10.47
CA GLY A 528 -13.08 26.16 -9.54
C GLY A 528 -12.07 25.02 -9.40
N VAL A 529 -10.77 25.31 -9.55
CA VAL A 529 -9.67 24.35 -9.37
C VAL A 529 -8.65 24.92 -8.41
N TYR A 530 -8.27 24.14 -7.41
CA TYR A 530 -7.35 24.54 -6.35
C TYR A 530 -6.18 23.55 -6.25
N LEU A 531 -4.96 24.09 -6.10
CA LEU A 531 -3.75 23.33 -5.83
C LEU A 531 -3.20 23.75 -4.47
N LEU A 532 -3.11 22.81 -3.53
CA LEU A 532 -2.62 23.04 -2.17
C LEU A 532 -1.30 22.29 -1.95
N PRO A 533 -0.21 22.98 -1.57
CA PRO A 533 1.10 22.36 -1.38
C PRO A 533 1.15 21.52 -0.10
N ALA A 534 1.23 20.21 -0.24
CA ALA A 534 1.50 19.31 0.88
C ALA A 534 3.00 19.06 1.06
N CYS A 535 3.38 18.74 2.30
CA CYS A 535 4.72 18.21 2.60
C CYS A 535 4.94 16.84 1.97
N THR A 536 6.18 16.56 1.60
CA THR A 536 6.68 15.20 1.43
C THR A 536 6.85 14.53 2.79
N GLN A 537 6.95 13.21 2.82
CA GLN A 537 7.12 12.49 4.08
C GLN A 537 8.50 12.70 4.74
N PHE A 538 9.46 13.33 4.06
CA PHE A 538 10.75 13.74 4.64
C PHE A 538 10.67 15.10 5.37
N GLU A 539 9.59 15.85 5.17
CA GLU A 539 9.29 17.13 5.83
C GLU A 539 8.37 16.96 7.06
N THR A 540 8.06 15.71 7.43
CA THR A 540 7.18 15.35 8.55
C THR A 540 7.75 14.15 9.32
N ARG A 541 7.03 13.73 10.36
CA ARG A 541 7.35 12.60 11.24
C ARG A 541 6.12 11.71 11.41
N GLY A 542 6.33 10.44 11.71
CA GLY A 542 5.25 9.46 11.95
C GLY A 542 5.62 8.06 11.54
N SER A 543 4.67 7.13 11.56
CA SER A 543 4.93 5.72 11.28
C SER A 543 4.47 5.30 9.87
N VAL A 544 5.12 4.27 9.31
CA VAL A 544 4.80 3.68 8.01
C VAL A 544 4.80 2.17 8.11
N THR A 545 3.90 1.51 7.39
CA THR A 545 3.75 0.05 7.38
C THR A 545 4.22 -0.54 6.06
N ALA A 546 5.31 -1.30 6.09
CA ALA A 546 5.86 -1.98 4.92
C ALA A 546 5.03 -3.21 4.49
N SER A 547 5.33 -3.78 3.33
CA SER A 547 4.59 -4.91 2.75
C SER A 547 4.49 -6.12 3.67
N ASN A 548 5.55 -6.38 4.44
CA ASN A 548 5.65 -7.46 5.40
C ASN A 548 5.02 -7.13 6.77
N ARG A 549 4.16 -6.09 6.83
CA ARG A 549 3.45 -5.64 8.03
C ARG A 549 4.32 -4.99 9.12
N SER A 550 5.62 -4.78 8.86
CA SER A 550 6.51 -4.09 9.78
C SER A 550 6.21 -2.59 9.83
N LEU A 551 5.96 -2.08 11.03
CA LEU A 551 5.82 -0.66 11.31
C LEU A 551 7.19 -0.04 11.56
N GLN A 552 7.46 1.10 10.93
CA GLN A 552 8.73 1.81 11.03
C GLN A 552 8.49 3.29 11.29
N TRP A 553 9.32 3.91 12.11
CA TRP A 553 9.23 5.34 12.39
C TRP A 553 10.03 6.15 11.36
N ARG A 554 9.46 7.26 10.91
CA ARG A 554 10.09 8.28 10.07
C ARG A 554 10.36 9.51 10.92
N ASP A 555 11.62 9.91 10.99
CA ASP A 555 11.98 11.22 11.51
C ASP A 555 12.00 12.26 10.39
N LYS A 556 11.69 13.50 10.78
CA LYS A 556 11.74 14.68 9.91
C LYS A 556 13.20 14.96 9.53
N VAL A 557 13.49 15.02 8.23
CA VAL A 557 14.83 15.24 7.69
C VAL A 557 15.08 16.72 7.43
N VAL A 558 14.10 17.44 6.89
CA VAL A 558 14.15 18.89 6.63
C VAL A 558 12.85 19.53 7.09
N ASP A 559 12.86 20.84 7.34
CA ASP A 559 11.61 21.58 7.59
C ASP A 559 10.78 21.69 6.31
N PRO A 560 9.45 21.84 6.42
CA PRO A 560 8.57 22.10 5.28
C PRO A 560 9.12 23.17 4.35
N LEU A 561 9.22 22.85 3.06
CA LEU A 561 9.70 23.80 2.06
C LEU A 561 8.58 24.73 1.58
N PHE A 562 8.96 25.95 1.24
CA PHE A 562 8.05 26.98 0.75
C PHE A 562 6.88 27.24 1.72
N GLU A 563 5.64 27.26 1.24
CA GLU A 563 4.43 27.35 2.06
C GLU A 563 3.73 25.99 2.17
N SER A 564 4.46 24.88 1.99
CA SER A 564 3.88 23.55 2.16
C SER A 564 3.53 23.28 3.61
N LEU A 565 2.43 22.56 3.83
CA LEU A 565 1.97 22.17 5.16
C LEU A 565 1.90 20.63 5.28
N PRO A 566 2.19 20.07 6.47
CA PRO A 566 1.92 18.67 6.74
C PRO A 566 0.43 18.35 6.58
N ASP A 567 0.11 17.15 6.09
CA ASP A 567 -1.28 16.78 5.78
C ASP A 567 -2.24 16.93 6.97
N HIS A 568 -1.79 16.57 8.18
CA HIS A 568 -2.59 16.68 9.41
C HIS A 568 -2.88 18.14 9.80
N VAL A 569 -2.00 19.09 9.46
CA VAL A 569 -2.25 20.53 9.66
C VAL A 569 -3.30 21.04 8.65
N ILE A 570 -3.22 20.59 7.40
CA ILE A 570 -4.25 20.91 6.39
C ILE A 570 -5.61 20.35 6.82
N MET A 571 -5.65 19.13 7.37
CA MET A 571 -6.88 18.54 7.94
C MET A 571 -7.40 19.36 9.12
N ALA A 572 -6.52 19.83 10.01
CA ALA A 572 -6.92 20.67 11.14
C ALA A 572 -7.55 21.99 10.69
N LYS A 573 -6.98 22.64 9.68
CA LYS A 573 -7.56 23.86 9.08
C LYS A 573 -8.96 23.63 8.52
N PHE A 574 -9.18 22.54 7.80
CA PHE A 574 -10.52 22.20 7.32
C PHE A 574 -11.48 21.81 8.45
N ALA A 575 -11.03 21.04 9.45
CA ALA A 575 -11.86 20.68 10.60
C ALA A 575 -12.30 21.93 11.39
N ASN A 576 -11.43 22.93 11.51
CA ASN A 576 -11.75 24.24 12.09
C ASN A 576 -12.79 24.97 11.23
N LYS A 577 -12.58 25.03 9.90
CA LYS A 577 -13.52 25.65 8.95
C LYS A 577 -14.92 25.02 9.01
N PHE A 578 -14.99 23.71 9.20
CA PHE A 578 -16.25 22.97 9.27
C PHE A 578 -16.87 22.93 10.69
N GLY A 579 -16.20 23.51 11.70
CA GLY A 579 -16.75 23.70 13.04
C GLY A 579 -16.78 22.45 13.92
N TRP A 580 -15.94 21.45 13.64
CA TRP A 580 -15.90 20.20 14.41
C TRP A 580 -14.50 19.78 14.89
N ALA A 581 -13.50 20.66 14.81
CA ALA A 581 -12.13 20.43 15.27
C ALA A 581 -12.07 19.97 16.75
N ASP A 582 -12.76 20.64 17.66
CA ASP A 582 -12.80 20.27 19.09
C ASP A 582 -13.29 18.84 19.33
N ARG A 583 -14.20 18.35 18.48
CA ARG A 583 -14.70 16.97 18.53
C ARG A 583 -13.70 15.99 17.93
N PHE A 584 -13.06 16.40 16.84
CA PHE A 584 -12.14 15.55 16.08
C PHE A 584 -10.79 15.34 16.77
N PHE A 585 -10.27 16.36 17.47
CA PHE A 585 -8.98 16.31 18.16
C PHE A 585 -9.08 16.15 19.69
N ARG A 586 -10.26 15.86 20.26
CA ARG A 586 -10.43 15.80 21.74
C ARG A 586 -9.47 14.87 22.49
N ASN A 587 -9.05 13.79 21.84
CA ASN A 587 -8.12 12.80 22.41
C ASN A 587 -6.70 12.95 21.86
N ILE A 588 -6.41 14.04 21.15
CA ILE A 588 -5.14 14.27 20.46
C ILE A 588 -4.55 15.55 21.02
N GLU A 589 -3.34 15.46 21.58
CA GLU A 589 -2.61 16.65 22.01
C GLU A 589 -2.34 17.55 20.81
N MET A 590 -2.49 18.86 20.99
CA MET A 590 -2.20 19.87 19.99
C MET A 590 -0.86 20.53 20.35
N GLU A 591 0.11 20.49 19.44
CA GLU A 591 1.43 21.11 19.64
C GLU A 591 1.35 22.65 19.63
N ASP A 592 0.41 23.16 18.85
CA ASP A 592 -0.04 24.55 18.76
C ASP A 592 -1.51 24.57 18.28
N ASP A 593 -2.06 25.75 18.02
CA ASP A 593 -3.49 25.91 17.64
C ASP A 593 -3.92 25.11 16.40
N GLU A 594 -2.98 24.64 15.56
CA GLU A 594 -3.28 24.00 14.27
C GLU A 594 -2.54 22.68 14.01
N THR A 595 -1.64 22.25 14.92
CA THR A 595 -0.76 21.10 14.68
C THR A 595 -1.06 19.93 15.61
N PRO A 596 -1.80 18.91 15.13
CA PRO A 596 -2.01 17.66 15.86
C PRO A 596 -0.69 16.92 16.16
N ASN A 597 -0.52 16.50 17.41
CA ASN A 597 0.62 15.70 17.84
C ASN A 597 0.53 14.27 17.28
N ILE A 598 1.52 13.89 16.47
CA ILE A 598 1.58 12.59 15.77
C ILE A 598 1.64 11.39 16.74
N GLU A 599 2.25 11.55 17.92
CA GLU A 599 2.35 10.46 18.90
C GLU A 599 1.00 10.22 19.58
N SER A 600 0.29 11.28 19.96
CA SER A 600 -1.07 11.15 20.48
C SER A 600 -2.05 10.57 19.46
N VAL A 601 -1.87 10.86 18.16
CA VAL A 601 -2.65 10.20 17.10
C VAL A 601 -2.38 8.70 17.05
N THR A 602 -1.12 8.30 17.24
CA THR A 602 -0.72 6.88 17.33
C THR A 602 -1.40 6.19 18.50
N GLU A 603 -1.39 6.84 19.65
CA GLU A 603 -2.04 6.36 20.87
C GLU A 603 -3.56 6.21 20.69
N GLU A 604 -4.23 7.16 20.03
CA GLU A 604 -5.68 7.07 19.78
C GLU A 604 -6.02 5.83 18.92
N PHE A 605 -5.32 5.60 17.80
CA PHE A 605 -5.62 4.41 16.99
C PHE A 605 -5.17 3.10 17.68
N ASN A 606 -4.14 3.15 18.54
CA ASN A 606 -3.72 2.01 19.35
C ASN A 606 -4.85 1.55 20.28
N ARG A 607 -5.69 2.45 20.82
CA ARG A 607 -6.84 2.09 21.68
C ARG A 607 -7.93 1.28 20.94
N GLY A 608 -8.00 1.38 19.61
CA GLY A 608 -9.10 0.82 18.82
C GLY A 608 -8.74 -0.36 17.91
N MET A 609 -7.48 -0.53 17.52
CA MET A 609 -7.09 -1.47 16.44
C MET A 609 -6.78 -2.90 16.91
N TRP A 610 -7.69 -3.50 17.68
CA TRP A 610 -7.51 -4.82 18.31
C TRP A 610 -7.41 -5.98 17.31
N THR A 611 -8.18 -5.93 16.22
CA THR A 611 -8.29 -6.99 15.19
C THR A 611 -6.98 -7.35 14.50
N VAL A 612 -6.08 -6.38 14.40
CA VAL A 612 -4.76 -6.51 13.79
C VAL A 612 -3.65 -6.28 14.80
N GLY A 613 -3.94 -5.95 16.06
CA GLY A 613 -2.91 -5.75 17.07
C GLY A 613 -1.96 -4.59 16.77
N TYR A 614 -2.49 -3.45 16.31
CA TYR A 614 -1.72 -2.19 16.36
C TYR A 614 -1.64 -1.65 17.80
N THR A 615 -2.49 -2.16 18.68
CA THR A 615 -2.57 -1.85 20.10
C THR A 615 -1.25 -2.01 20.84
N GLY A 616 -0.40 -2.95 20.42
CA GLY A 616 0.90 -3.19 21.06
C GLY A 616 2.04 -2.29 20.55
N GLN A 617 1.81 -1.47 19.53
CA GLN A 617 2.86 -0.77 18.78
C GLN A 617 2.93 0.72 19.12
N SER A 618 3.30 1.06 20.36
CA SER A 618 3.43 2.45 20.79
C SER A 618 4.55 3.21 20.05
N PRO A 619 4.48 4.57 19.98
CA PRO A 619 5.54 5.39 19.39
C PRO A 619 6.94 5.03 19.90
N ASP A 620 7.08 4.85 21.21
CA ASP A 620 8.34 4.49 21.86
C ASP A 620 8.89 3.15 21.39
N ARG A 621 8.05 2.11 21.28
CA ARG A 621 8.49 0.79 20.80
C ARG A 621 8.94 0.86 19.34
N ILE A 622 8.22 1.59 18.48
CA ILE A 622 8.59 1.73 17.06
C ILE A 622 9.92 2.50 16.91
N LYS A 623 10.08 3.63 17.63
CA LYS A 623 11.33 4.42 17.64
C LYS A 623 12.51 3.62 18.19
N LYS A 624 12.28 2.81 19.25
CA LYS A 624 13.27 1.89 19.82
C LYS A 624 13.83 0.95 18.75
N HIS A 625 12.99 0.42 17.85
CA HIS A 625 13.45 -0.45 16.76
C HIS A 625 14.31 0.30 15.75
N MET A 626 13.91 1.51 15.35
CA MET A 626 14.69 2.35 14.42
C MET A 626 16.07 2.74 14.96
N ALA A 627 16.15 3.05 16.26
CA ALA A 627 17.42 3.37 16.93
C ALA A 627 18.36 2.16 17.00
N ASN A 628 17.81 0.94 17.12
CA ASN A 628 18.56 -0.28 17.42
C ASN A 628 18.58 -1.30 16.26
N GLN A 629 18.42 -0.87 15.01
CA GLN A 629 18.44 -1.77 13.82
C GLN A 629 19.59 -2.78 13.79
N HIS A 630 20.77 -2.40 14.32
CA HIS A 630 21.96 -3.23 14.36
C HIS A 630 21.83 -4.50 15.22
N THR A 631 20.81 -4.61 16.09
CA THR A 631 20.58 -5.79 16.93
C THR A 631 19.72 -6.86 16.24
N PHE A 632 19.04 -6.51 15.14
CA PHE A 632 18.11 -7.41 14.47
C PHE A 632 18.82 -8.32 13.47
N ASP A 633 18.54 -9.62 13.56
CA ASP A 633 19.05 -10.60 12.62
C ASP A 633 18.49 -10.33 11.21
N LYS A 634 19.38 -10.37 10.22
CA LYS A 634 19.08 -10.03 8.82
C LYS A 634 18.26 -11.10 8.09
N THR A 635 17.90 -12.20 8.74
CA THR A 635 17.08 -13.29 8.18
C THR A 635 15.82 -13.53 9.00
N THR A 636 15.93 -13.68 10.32
CA THR A 636 14.77 -13.94 11.19
C THR A 636 14.03 -12.68 11.59
N LEU A 637 14.64 -11.51 11.40
CA LEU A 637 14.19 -10.21 11.90
C LEU A 637 14.13 -10.10 13.42
N GLN A 638 14.55 -11.11 14.18
CA GLN A 638 14.51 -11.05 15.65
C GLN A 638 15.70 -10.26 16.17
N ALA A 639 15.47 -9.36 17.12
CA ALA A 639 16.53 -8.72 17.87
C ALA A 639 17.23 -9.72 18.79
N ILE A 640 18.56 -9.74 18.73
CA ILE A 640 19.43 -10.56 19.57
C ILE A 640 20.25 -9.61 20.44
N GLY A 641 19.80 -9.40 21.67
CA GLY A 641 20.34 -8.46 22.63
C GLY A 641 19.90 -7.00 22.42
N GLY A 642 20.35 -6.14 23.33
CA GLY A 642 20.03 -4.71 23.33
C GLY A 642 18.60 -4.37 23.80
N PRO A 643 18.15 -3.11 23.65
CA PRO A 643 16.87 -2.65 24.19
C PRO A 643 15.61 -3.29 23.57
N ALA A 644 15.75 -3.88 22.39
CA ALA A 644 14.64 -4.52 21.67
C ALA A 644 14.72 -6.06 21.72
N ASP A 645 15.55 -6.65 22.58
CA ASP A 645 15.79 -8.10 22.63
C ASP A 645 14.48 -8.92 22.60
N GLY A 646 14.43 -9.91 21.70
CA GLY A 646 13.27 -10.77 21.50
C GLY A 646 12.19 -10.22 20.57
N ASP A 647 12.09 -8.90 20.36
CA ASP A 647 11.15 -8.30 19.42
C ASP A 647 11.55 -8.62 17.96
N TYR A 648 10.56 -8.71 17.06
CA TYR A 648 10.83 -8.75 15.62
C TYR A 648 10.85 -7.34 15.03
N TYR A 649 11.71 -7.08 14.05
CA TYR A 649 11.88 -5.74 13.49
C TYR A 649 10.57 -5.17 12.91
N GLY A 650 10.22 -3.97 13.36
CA GLY A 650 8.93 -3.32 13.13
C GLY A 650 7.69 -4.03 13.68
N MET A 651 7.84 -4.99 14.60
CA MET A 651 6.75 -5.73 15.28
C MET A 651 5.61 -6.15 14.33
N PRO A 652 5.87 -6.95 13.26
CA PRO A 652 4.88 -7.21 12.22
C PRO A 652 3.54 -7.64 12.78
N TRP A 653 2.45 -7.02 12.34
CA TRP A 653 1.16 -7.23 12.99
C TRP A 653 0.54 -8.61 12.64
N PRO A 654 -0.11 -9.34 13.55
CA PRO A 654 -0.50 -8.89 14.88
C PRO A 654 0.63 -8.74 15.88
N CYS A 655 0.62 -7.60 16.58
CA CYS A 655 1.37 -7.35 17.79
C CYS A 655 0.37 -7.22 18.94
N TRP A 656 -0.01 -8.35 19.53
CA TRP A 656 -1.14 -8.42 20.46
C TRP A 656 -0.96 -7.61 21.75
N GLY A 657 -2.09 -7.22 22.32
CA GLY A 657 -2.16 -6.62 23.64
C GLY A 657 -1.83 -5.14 23.66
N THR A 658 -1.67 -4.60 24.86
CA THR A 658 -1.13 -3.26 25.09
C THR A 658 0.40 -3.25 24.94
N PRO A 659 1.06 -2.08 24.85
CA PRO A 659 2.52 -2.01 24.79
C PRO A 659 3.22 -2.71 25.96
N GLU A 660 2.60 -2.71 27.15
CA GLU A 660 3.13 -3.32 28.39
C GLU A 660 3.15 -4.86 28.31
N MET A 661 2.22 -5.46 27.56
CA MET A 661 2.25 -6.90 27.29
C MET A 661 3.50 -7.30 26.48
N ASN A 662 4.12 -6.34 25.79
CA ASN A 662 5.39 -6.49 25.08
C ASN A 662 5.42 -7.71 24.14
N HIS A 663 4.32 -7.94 23.41
CA HIS A 663 4.27 -8.97 22.38
C HIS A 663 5.29 -8.64 21.28
N PRO A 664 6.09 -9.61 20.78
CA PRO A 664 7.22 -9.32 19.89
C PRO A 664 6.82 -9.00 18.44
N GLY A 665 5.55 -9.21 18.09
CA GLY A 665 5.03 -9.21 16.73
C GLY A 665 5.05 -10.60 16.10
N THR A 666 4.38 -10.74 14.97
CA THR A 666 4.14 -12.01 14.26
C THR A 666 4.75 -11.95 12.85
N PRO A 667 6.04 -12.26 12.65
CA PRO A 667 6.71 -12.11 11.35
C PRO A 667 6.13 -13.06 10.29
N ASN A 668 5.80 -14.28 10.68
CA ASN A 668 5.21 -15.30 9.82
C ASN A 668 3.81 -15.64 10.33
N LEU A 669 2.78 -15.24 9.58
CA LEU A 669 1.40 -15.59 9.90
C LEU A 669 1.22 -17.11 9.82
N TYR A 670 0.45 -17.63 10.76
CA TYR A 670 -0.02 -19.01 10.80
C TYR A 670 1.05 -20.06 11.14
N ASP A 671 2.18 -19.63 11.67
CA ASP A 671 3.23 -20.48 12.23
C ASP A 671 2.81 -21.02 13.60
N MET A 672 2.43 -22.29 13.64
CA MET A 672 1.97 -22.97 14.85
C MET A 672 3.11 -23.60 15.65
N SER A 673 4.34 -23.58 15.12
CA SER A 673 5.52 -24.10 15.82
C SER A 673 5.92 -23.22 17.01
N LYS A 674 5.33 -22.03 17.12
CA LYS A 674 5.54 -21.04 18.18
C LYS A 674 4.28 -20.85 19.00
N ALA A 675 4.49 -20.44 20.25
CA ALA A 675 3.42 -20.02 21.13
C ALA A 675 2.81 -18.69 20.67
N VAL A 676 1.52 -18.46 20.95
CA VAL A 676 0.82 -17.24 20.53
C VAL A 676 1.45 -16.00 21.15
N SER A 677 1.88 -16.08 22.42
CA SER A 677 2.61 -15.01 23.11
C SER A 677 3.97 -14.68 22.50
N LYS A 678 4.48 -15.53 21.60
CA LYS A 678 5.75 -15.39 20.87
C LYS A 678 5.57 -15.16 19.37
N GLY A 679 4.36 -14.78 18.94
CA GLY A 679 4.02 -14.51 17.55
C GLY A 679 3.69 -15.76 16.73
N GLY A 680 3.32 -16.87 17.37
CA GLY A 680 2.71 -18.03 16.70
C GLY A 680 1.22 -17.81 16.45
N LEU A 681 0.66 -18.43 15.41
CA LEU A 681 -0.75 -18.25 15.05
C LEU A 681 -1.35 -19.47 14.35
N THR A 682 -2.67 -19.59 14.43
CA THR A 682 -3.52 -20.50 13.65
C THR A 682 -4.35 -19.74 12.59
N PHE A 683 -5.08 -20.42 11.71
CA PHE A 683 -6.01 -19.71 10.81
C PHE A 683 -7.27 -19.25 11.57
N ARG A 684 -7.86 -18.12 11.13
CA ARG A 684 -8.97 -17.46 11.85
C ARG A 684 -10.30 -18.19 11.71
N ALA A 685 -11.05 -18.32 12.81
CA ALA A 685 -12.44 -18.78 12.83
C ALA A 685 -13.44 -17.68 12.41
N ARG A 686 -13.14 -16.97 11.32
CA ARG A 686 -13.88 -15.77 10.89
C ARG A 686 -15.22 -16.07 10.23
N PHE A 687 -15.40 -17.26 9.67
CA PHE A 687 -16.50 -17.59 8.76
C PHE A 687 -17.53 -18.53 9.37
N GLY A 688 -17.57 -18.59 10.71
CA GLY A 688 -18.36 -19.56 11.45
C GLY A 688 -17.55 -20.82 11.80
N VAL A 689 -18.20 -21.73 12.52
CA VAL A 689 -17.63 -22.99 13.00
C VAL A 689 -18.07 -24.20 12.17
N GLU A 690 -19.17 -24.08 11.43
CA GLU A 690 -19.76 -25.15 10.63
C GLU A 690 -20.32 -24.55 9.33
N ARG A 691 -20.30 -25.34 8.25
CA ARG A 691 -20.99 -25.02 7.00
C ARG A 691 -21.51 -26.28 6.33
N ASP A 692 -22.80 -26.28 5.99
CA ASP A 692 -23.45 -27.39 5.27
C ASP A 692 -23.27 -28.76 5.96
N GLY A 693 -23.17 -28.78 7.30
CA GLY A 693 -22.91 -29.97 8.12
C GLY A 693 -21.43 -30.28 8.35
N ASP A 694 -20.51 -29.60 7.66
CA ASP A 694 -19.08 -29.80 7.81
C ASP A 694 -18.48 -28.89 8.90
N ASN A 695 -17.62 -29.47 9.74
CA ASN A 695 -16.82 -28.72 10.69
C ASN A 695 -15.75 -27.86 9.97
N LEU A 696 -15.74 -26.55 10.26
CA LEU A 696 -14.75 -25.61 9.77
C LEU A 696 -13.57 -25.40 10.73
N LEU A 697 -13.65 -25.92 11.95
CA LEU A 697 -12.60 -25.82 12.96
C LEU A 697 -11.41 -26.76 12.65
N ALA A 698 -10.20 -26.38 13.07
CA ALA A 698 -8.98 -27.15 12.77
C ALA A 698 -8.75 -28.25 13.80
N GLU A 699 -9.27 -29.44 13.50
CA GLU A 699 -9.25 -30.59 14.44
C GLU A 699 -7.84 -31.09 14.77
N GLY A 700 -7.51 -31.12 16.07
CA GLY A 700 -6.22 -31.62 16.56
C GLY A 700 -4.99 -30.82 16.13
N VAL A 701 -5.20 -29.58 15.67
CA VAL A 701 -4.14 -28.66 15.24
C VAL A 701 -4.17 -27.44 16.16
N TYR A 702 -3.03 -27.03 16.71
CA TYR A 702 -2.95 -25.93 17.66
C TYR A 702 -1.55 -25.32 17.70
N SER A 703 -1.44 -24.09 18.19
CA SER A 703 -0.14 -23.42 18.43
C SER A 703 0.59 -24.06 19.61
N GLN A 704 1.92 -23.97 19.62
CA GLN A 704 2.75 -24.50 20.70
C GLN A 704 2.30 -23.97 22.08
N GLY A 705 2.05 -24.89 23.02
CA GLY A 705 1.68 -24.53 24.40
C GLY A 705 0.21 -24.17 24.61
N SER A 706 -0.64 -24.24 23.58
CA SER A 706 -2.07 -23.94 23.69
C SER A 706 -2.79 -24.88 24.66
N ASP A 707 -3.60 -24.32 25.55
CA ASP A 707 -4.45 -25.10 26.47
C ASP A 707 -5.63 -25.77 25.73
N ILE A 708 -6.11 -25.18 24.64
CA ILE A 708 -7.10 -25.80 23.75
C ILE A 708 -6.36 -26.48 22.59
N GLN A 709 -6.24 -27.80 22.69
CA GLN A 709 -5.53 -28.64 21.72
C GLN A 709 -6.42 -29.11 20.56
N ASP A 710 -7.36 -28.27 20.17
CA ASP A 710 -8.34 -28.52 19.11
C ASP A 710 -8.73 -27.21 18.41
N GLY A 711 -9.63 -27.27 17.43
CA GLY A 711 -10.21 -26.09 16.81
C GLY A 711 -11.28 -25.43 17.70
N TYR A 712 -11.35 -24.10 17.68
CA TYR A 712 -12.25 -23.32 18.55
C TYR A 712 -12.73 -22.01 17.89
N PRO A 713 -13.91 -21.47 18.27
CA PRO A 713 -14.44 -20.20 17.74
C PRO A 713 -13.63 -18.98 18.21
N GLU A 714 -14.00 -17.79 17.72
CA GLU A 714 -13.48 -16.52 18.25
C GLU A 714 -13.81 -16.38 19.75
N PHE A 715 -12.87 -15.84 20.53
CA PHE A 715 -13.10 -15.60 21.96
C PHE A 715 -14.13 -14.51 22.21
N THR A 716 -15.08 -14.83 23.08
CA THR A 716 -16.06 -13.90 23.66
C THR A 716 -16.03 -14.02 25.17
N MET A 717 -16.66 -13.08 25.86
CA MET A 717 -16.83 -13.19 27.32
C MET A 717 -17.61 -14.46 27.70
N ALA A 718 -18.59 -14.88 26.89
CA ALA A 718 -19.28 -16.15 27.10
C ALA A 718 -18.31 -17.35 27.03
N MET A 719 -17.42 -17.36 26.04
CA MET A 719 -16.41 -18.42 25.92
C MET A 719 -15.45 -18.44 27.11
N LEU A 720 -15.02 -17.28 27.63
CA LEU A 720 -14.19 -17.25 28.84
C LEU A 720 -14.92 -17.85 30.05
N ARG A 721 -16.20 -17.52 30.23
CA ARG A 721 -17.06 -18.08 31.30
C ARG A 721 -17.22 -19.59 31.19
N ASP A 722 -17.46 -20.09 29.97
CA ASP A 722 -17.60 -21.53 29.72
C ASP A 722 -16.31 -22.29 30.03
N LEU A 723 -15.15 -21.65 29.87
CA LEU A 723 -13.83 -22.20 30.18
C LEU A 723 -13.40 -21.98 31.64
N GLY A 724 -14.11 -21.14 32.40
CA GLY A 724 -13.73 -20.73 33.76
C GLY A 724 -12.49 -19.82 33.81
N TRP A 725 -12.22 -19.07 32.72
CA TRP A 725 -11.08 -18.17 32.53
C TRP A 725 -11.42 -16.69 32.79
N GLU A 726 -12.69 -16.36 33.00
CA GLU A 726 -13.16 -15.03 33.36
C GLU A 726 -12.56 -14.51 34.68
N LYS A 727 -12.16 -15.43 35.57
CA LYS A 727 -11.46 -15.12 36.82
C LYS A 727 -10.05 -14.54 36.62
N ASP A 728 -9.49 -14.71 35.43
CA ASP A 728 -8.16 -14.21 35.08
C ASP A 728 -8.21 -12.78 34.52
N LEU A 729 -9.41 -12.21 34.40
CA LEU A 729 -9.63 -10.78 34.14
C LEU A 729 -9.36 -9.96 35.41
N THR A 730 -8.75 -8.80 35.22
CA THR A 730 -8.65 -7.78 36.27
C THR A 730 -10.01 -7.11 36.49
N LYS A 731 -10.20 -6.50 37.66
CA LYS A 731 -11.42 -5.74 37.97
C LYS A 731 -11.68 -4.61 36.96
N ALA A 732 -10.62 -3.92 36.53
CA ALA A 732 -10.69 -2.85 35.55
C ALA A 732 -11.12 -3.34 34.15
N GLU A 733 -10.54 -4.44 33.67
CA GLU A 733 -10.96 -5.04 32.39
C GLU A 733 -12.42 -5.47 32.43
N TRP A 734 -12.84 -6.10 33.53
CA TRP A 734 -14.21 -6.52 33.72
C TRP A 734 -15.18 -5.32 33.66
N ALA A 735 -14.86 -4.21 34.33
CA ALA A 735 -15.69 -3.00 34.31
C ALA A 735 -15.83 -2.39 32.91
N ILE A 736 -14.75 -2.35 32.12
CA ILE A 736 -14.78 -1.86 30.74
C ILE A 736 -15.61 -2.79 29.86
N ILE A 737 -15.44 -4.11 29.97
CA ILE A 737 -16.21 -5.11 29.21
C ILE A 737 -17.71 -4.93 29.49
N GLN A 738 -18.08 -4.75 30.76
CA GLN A 738 -19.46 -4.51 31.17
C GLN A 738 -20.00 -3.20 30.59
N ALA A 739 -19.22 -2.12 30.67
CA ALA A 739 -19.60 -0.84 30.06
C ALA A 739 -19.82 -0.99 28.54
N VAL A 740 -19.02 -1.83 27.85
CA VAL A 740 -19.17 -2.09 26.40
C VAL A 740 -20.46 -2.83 26.12
N ALA A 741 -20.83 -3.78 26.98
CA ALA A 741 -22.08 -4.52 26.88
C ALA A 741 -23.31 -3.61 27.06
N ASP A 742 -23.23 -2.65 27.97
CA ASP A 742 -24.30 -1.70 28.28
C ASP A 742 -24.47 -0.60 27.24
N GLY A 743 -23.42 -0.34 26.45
CA GLY A 743 -23.36 0.81 25.54
C GLY A 743 -23.49 2.15 26.28
N SER A 744 -23.18 2.18 27.58
CA SER A 744 -23.48 3.28 28.49
C SER A 744 -22.39 4.34 28.60
N PHE A 745 -21.22 4.12 27.96
CA PHE A 745 -20.08 5.03 28.04
C PHE A 745 -19.68 5.57 26.66
N THR A 746 -19.24 6.82 26.66
CA THR A 746 -18.77 7.50 25.45
C THR A 746 -17.27 7.36 25.25
N ASP A 747 -16.46 7.24 26.32
CA ASP A 747 -15.01 7.05 26.25
C ASP A 747 -14.46 6.23 27.44
N VAL A 748 -13.38 5.47 27.25
CA VAL A 748 -12.76 4.62 28.29
C VAL A 748 -12.28 5.46 29.47
N ASP A 749 -11.81 6.68 29.23
CA ASP A 749 -11.26 7.57 30.27
C ASP A 749 -12.38 8.11 31.19
N SER A 750 -13.63 8.15 30.69
CA SER A 750 -14.81 8.56 31.46
C SER A 750 -15.20 7.56 32.56
N LEU A 751 -14.66 6.34 32.52
CA LEU A 751 -14.94 5.31 33.52
C LEU A 751 -14.15 5.52 34.84
N ASN A 752 -13.23 6.51 34.90
CA ASN A 752 -12.36 6.83 36.05
C ASN A 752 -11.86 5.60 36.84
N LEU A 753 -11.30 4.62 36.12
CA LEU A 753 -10.88 3.34 36.72
C LEU A 753 -9.53 3.43 37.47
N ALA A 754 -8.84 4.58 37.39
CA ALA A 754 -7.60 4.84 38.10
C ALA A 754 -7.79 5.05 39.61
N ASP A 755 -9.01 5.47 40.03
CA ASP A 755 -9.38 5.73 41.43
C ASP A 755 -10.32 4.64 42.00
N ALA A 756 -10.52 3.55 41.28
CA ALA A 756 -11.33 2.46 41.79
C ALA A 756 -10.52 1.65 42.82
N ASP A 757 -10.42 2.20 44.03
CA ASP A 757 -9.96 1.56 45.26
C ASP A 757 -10.91 0.38 45.56
N PHE A 758 -10.73 -0.73 44.85
CA PHE A 758 -11.44 -1.95 45.14
C PHE A 758 -10.66 -2.72 46.21
N GLU A 759 -11.25 -2.86 47.40
CA GLU A 759 -10.60 -3.52 48.53
C GLU A 759 -10.12 -4.96 48.17
N ASP A 760 -8.96 -5.34 48.71
CA ASP A 760 -8.45 -6.71 48.66
C ASP A 760 -9.45 -7.66 49.34
N GLY A 761 -10.04 -8.58 48.56
CA GLY A 761 -10.93 -9.62 49.07
C GLY A 761 -12.38 -9.61 48.58
N GLU A 762 -12.76 -8.69 47.69
CA GLU A 762 -14.06 -8.79 46.98
C GLU A 762 -14.08 -10.01 46.05
N THR A 763 -15.12 -10.84 46.17
CA THR A 763 -15.32 -12.01 45.30
C THR A 763 -15.84 -11.57 43.92
N PRO A 764 -15.63 -12.38 42.85
CA PRO A 764 -16.25 -12.15 41.55
C PRO A 764 -17.77 -11.89 41.63
N ASP A 765 -18.46 -12.56 42.56
CA ASP A 765 -19.89 -12.37 42.85
C ASP A 765 -20.24 -10.95 43.34
N ALA A 766 -19.32 -10.28 44.07
CA ALA A 766 -19.54 -8.92 44.57
C ALA A 766 -19.38 -7.86 43.46
N ILE A 767 -18.45 -8.10 42.53
CA ILE A 767 -18.24 -7.24 41.35
C ILE A 767 -19.41 -7.43 40.36
N GLU A 768 -19.83 -8.68 40.12
CA GLU A 768 -21.00 -8.99 39.29
C GLU A 768 -22.28 -8.36 39.85
N ALA A 769 -22.44 -8.30 41.17
CA ALA A 769 -23.59 -7.65 41.83
C ALA A 769 -23.62 -6.11 41.68
N ILE A 770 -22.46 -5.45 41.52
CA ILE A 770 -22.36 -3.99 41.39
C ILE A 770 -22.67 -3.52 39.96
N TYR A 771 -22.34 -4.34 38.96
CA TYR A 771 -22.28 -3.90 37.57
C TYR A 771 -23.17 -4.73 36.62
N SER A 772 -23.93 -5.69 37.12
CA SER A 772 -24.82 -6.54 36.31
C SER A 772 -25.89 -5.74 35.55
N THR A 773 -25.76 -5.66 34.23
CA THR A 773 -26.90 -5.91 33.34
C THR A 773 -26.93 -7.39 32.94
N SER A 774 -28.12 -7.89 32.59
CA SER A 774 -28.40 -9.29 32.27
C SER A 774 -27.29 -10.01 31.48
N GLY A 775 -26.87 -11.19 31.96
CA GLY A 775 -25.70 -11.95 31.48
C GLY A 775 -25.65 -12.35 30.00
N GLU A 776 -26.71 -12.12 29.21
CA GLU A 776 -26.72 -12.39 27.76
C GLU A 776 -26.03 -11.30 26.93
N ALA A 777 -26.03 -10.03 27.39
CA ALA A 777 -25.40 -8.91 26.67
C ALA A 777 -23.87 -8.93 26.84
N ILE A 778 -23.40 -9.09 28.07
CA ILE A 778 -21.96 -9.18 28.38
C ILE A 778 -21.31 -10.37 27.67
N GLY A 779 -22.01 -11.51 27.58
CA GLY A 779 -21.52 -12.70 26.89
C GLY A 779 -21.21 -12.48 25.40
N LYS A 780 -21.83 -11.48 24.76
CA LYS A 780 -21.63 -11.13 23.34
C LYS A 780 -20.41 -10.23 23.11
N VAL A 781 -19.83 -9.66 24.16
CA VAL A 781 -18.60 -8.86 24.03
C VAL A 781 -17.49 -9.76 23.51
N ASN A 782 -16.92 -9.36 22.39
CA ASN A 782 -15.93 -10.12 21.63
C ASN A 782 -14.55 -9.48 21.83
N TRP A 783 -13.50 -10.29 21.73
CA TRP A 783 -12.09 -9.86 21.81
C TRP A 783 -11.74 -8.64 20.96
N LYS A 784 -12.46 -8.37 19.86
CA LYS A 784 -12.24 -7.20 18.99
C LYS A 784 -12.99 -5.94 19.39
N THR A 785 -13.99 -6.03 20.26
CA THR A 785 -14.78 -4.87 20.71
C THR A 785 -14.57 -4.54 22.18
N ASP A 786 -13.90 -5.44 22.91
CA ASP A 786 -13.38 -5.22 24.25
C ASP A 786 -12.25 -4.18 24.20
N LEU A 787 -12.53 -2.97 24.69
CA LEU A 787 -11.56 -1.87 24.74
C LEU A 787 -10.54 -2.00 25.88
N SER A 788 -10.73 -2.94 26.81
CA SER A 788 -9.73 -3.21 27.84
C SER A 788 -8.58 -4.08 27.36
N GLY A 789 -8.82 -4.86 26.30
CA GLY A 789 -7.91 -5.91 25.85
C GLY A 789 -7.89 -7.15 26.74
N GLY A 790 -8.72 -7.22 27.79
CA GLY A 790 -8.74 -8.31 28.76
C GLY A 790 -9.04 -9.67 28.14
N ILE A 791 -10.04 -9.76 27.26
CA ILE A 791 -10.37 -11.02 26.57
C ILE A 791 -9.17 -11.51 25.75
N GLN A 792 -8.50 -10.58 25.05
CA GLN A 792 -7.33 -10.89 24.24
C GLN A 792 -6.15 -11.32 25.11
N ARG A 793 -5.89 -10.60 26.22
CA ARG A 793 -4.82 -10.92 27.17
C ARG A 793 -5.01 -12.30 27.78
N VAL A 794 -6.22 -12.61 28.25
CA VAL A 794 -6.54 -13.92 28.85
C VAL A 794 -6.39 -15.03 27.83
N ALA A 795 -6.95 -14.89 26.62
CA ALA A 795 -6.78 -15.90 25.57
C ALA A 795 -5.30 -16.20 25.27
N ILE A 796 -4.45 -15.17 25.21
CA ILE A 796 -3.01 -15.31 24.95
C ILE A 796 -2.27 -15.90 26.15
N ALA A 797 -2.69 -15.63 27.39
CA ALA A 797 -2.13 -16.27 28.58
C ALA A 797 -2.31 -17.80 28.57
N HIS A 798 -3.37 -18.27 27.90
CA HIS A 798 -3.63 -19.69 27.62
C HIS A 798 -3.08 -20.15 26.26
N GLU A 799 -2.21 -19.36 25.65
CA GLU A 799 -1.59 -19.60 24.33
C GLU A 799 -2.60 -19.92 23.22
N CYS A 800 -3.79 -19.33 23.33
CA CYS A 800 -4.87 -19.42 22.35
C CYS A 800 -4.93 -18.15 21.51
N ALA A 801 -5.21 -18.29 20.21
CA ALA A 801 -5.38 -17.15 19.32
C ALA A 801 -6.75 -16.50 19.61
N PRO A 802 -6.83 -15.18 19.88
CA PRO A 802 -8.10 -14.51 20.21
C PRO A 802 -9.18 -14.70 19.13
N PHE A 803 -8.75 -14.80 17.87
CA PHE A 803 -9.63 -14.96 16.70
C PHE A 803 -10.09 -16.40 16.43
N GLY A 804 -9.81 -17.35 17.32
CA GLY A 804 -10.15 -18.75 17.15
C GLY A 804 -9.12 -19.57 16.36
N ASN A 805 -9.47 -20.81 16.04
CA ASN A 805 -8.64 -21.76 15.33
C ASN A 805 -9.46 -22.60 14.36
N ALA A 806 -9.36 -22.26 13.07
CA ALA A 806 -10.14 -22.88 12.00
C ALA A 806 -9.29 -23.37 10.84
N LYS A 807 -9.93 -24.01 9.86
CA LYS A 807 -9.33 -24.37 8.57
C LYS A 807 -9.35 -23.15 7.64
N ALA A 808 -8.32 -23.04 6.79
CA ALA A 808 -8.41 -22.16 5.62
C ALA A 808 -9.49 -22.70 4.68
N ARG A 809 -10.28 -21.84 4.05
CA ARG A 809 -11.31 -22.26 3.10
C ARG A 809 -10.84 -22.08 1.67
N ALA A 810 -10.83 -23.18 0.92
CA ALA A 810 -10.60 -23.15 -0.52
C ALA A 810 -11.85 -22.66 -1.28
N VAL A 811 -13.04 -22.82 -0.69
CA VAL A 811 -14.33 -22.37 -1.23
C VAL A 811 -14.84 -21.13 -0.48
N VAL A 812 -15.22 -20.08 -1.22
CA VAL A 812 -15.70 -18.80 -0.67
C VAL A 812 -17.12 -18.54 -1.17
N TRP A 813 -18.11 -19.09 -0.47
CA TRP A 813 -19.54 -19.04 -0.86
C TRP A 813 -20.15 -17.63 -0.92
N THR A 814 -19.45 -16.61 -0.43
CA THR A 814 -19.88 -15.20 -0.50
C THR A 814 -19.44 -14.50 -1.77
N PHE A 815 -18.58 -15.11 -2.59
CA PHE A 815 -18.12 -14.53 -3.86
C PHE A 815 -19.00 -15.02 -5.01
N PRO A 816 -19.06 -14.25 -6.13
CA PRO A 816 -19.75 -14.68 -7.34
C PRO A 816 -19.27 -16.05 -7.84
N ASP A 817 -17.96 -16.31 -7.71
CA ASP A 817 -17.33 -17.59 -7.98
C ASP A 817 -16.84 -18.23 -6.68
N PRO A 818 -17.59 -19.18 -6.09
CA PRO A 818 -17.18 -19.84 -4.86
C PRO A 818 -15.89 -20.64 -5.00
N VAL A 819 -15.65 -21.25 -6.15
CA VAL A 819 -14.36 -21.82 -6.57
C VAL A 819 -13.78 -20.87 -7.63
N PRO A 820 -12.47 -20.57 -7.66
CA PRO A 820 -11.94 -19.73 -8.73
C PRO A 820 -12.17 -20.35 -10.12
N VAL A 821 -12.84 -19.60 -10.99
CA VAL A 821 -13.15 -20.01 -12.37
C VAL A 821 -12.42 -19.11 -13.35
N HIS A 822 -11.87 -19.69 -14.42
CA HIS A 822 -11.33 -18.91 -15.54
C HIS A 822 -12.47 -18.21 -16.27
N ARG A 823 -12.30 -16.92 -16.52
CA ARG A 823 -13.24 -16.10 -17.30
C ARG A 823 -12.42 -15.26 -18.25
N GLU A 824 -12.81 -15.21 -19.52
CA GLU A 824 -12.12 -14.36 -20.48
C GLU A 824 -12.24 -12.87 -20.08
N PRO A 825 -11.20 -12.06 -20.31
CA PRO A 825 -11.28 -10.61 -20.17
C PRO A 825 -12.48 -10.02 -20.94
N LEU A 826 -12.96 -8.85 -20.54
CA LEU A 826 -14.07 -8.20 -21.24
C LEU A 826 -13.73 -7.93 -22.72
N TYR A 827 -12.48 -7.52 -22.94
CA TYR A 827 -11.88 -7.31 -24.24
C TYR A 827 -10.83 -8.40 -24.49
N THR A 828 -11.24 -9.47 -25.18
CA THR A 828 -10.35 -10.61 -25.51
C THR A 828 -10.22 -10.79 -27.02
N ASN A 829 -9.00 -11.11 -27.48
CA ASN A 829 -8.75 -11.49 -28.87
C ASN A 829 -9.08 -12.98 -29.13
N ARG A 830 -9.32 -13.76 -28.09
CA ARG A 830 -9.75 -15.16 -28.14
C ARG A 830 -11.25 -15.29 -28.01
N ARG A 831 -11.97 -14.70 -28.96
CA ARG A 831 -13.45 -14.73 -29.00
C ARG A 831 -14.02 -16.14 -29.07
N ASP A 832 -13.25 -17.09 -29.60
CA ASP A 832 -13.57 -18.51 -29.59
C ASP A 832 -13.72 -19.09 -28.17
N LEU A 833 -13.06 -18.52 -27.17
CA LEU A 833 -13.10 -18.97 -25.77
C LEU A 833 -14.27 -18.40 -24.97
N VAL A 834 -14.94 -17.34 -25.44
CA VAL A 834 -15.99 -16.64 -24.69
C VAL A 834 -17.21 -17.53 -24.43
N ALA A 835 -17.51 -18.46 -25.34
CA ALA A 835 -18.61 -19.40 -25.16
C ALA A 835 -18.36 -20.40 -24.01
N ASP A 836 -17.11 -20.80 -23.81
CA ASP A 836 -16.71 -21.75 -22.77
C ASP A 836 -16.46 -21.03 -21.43
N TYR A 837 -15.91 -19.81 -21.49
CA TYR A 837 -15.44 -19.03 -20.34
C TYR A 837 -15.99 -17.60 -20.33
N PRO A 838 -17.32 -17.42 -20.25
CA PRO A 838 -17.94 -16.11 -20.27
C PRO A 838 -17.59 -15.30 -19.00
N THR A 839 -17.68 -13.98 -19.13
CA THR A 839 -17.62 -13.06 -17.98
C THR A 839 -18.91 -13.15 -17.13
N TYR A 840 -19.04 -12.27 -16.14
CA TYR A 840 -20.20 -12.17 -15.26
C TYR A 840 -21.42 -11.54 -15.93
N GLU A 841 -22.59 -11.67 -15.31
CA GLU A 841 -23.76 -10.85 -15.65
C GLU A 841 -23.60 -9.42 -15.13
N ASP A 842 -24.25 -8.47 -15.81
CA ASP A 842 -24.32 -7.07 -15.37
C ASP A 842 -25.01 -6.96 -14.00
N ARG A 843 -24.55 -6.05 -13.15
CA ARG A 843 -25.10 -5.90 -11.79
C ARG A 843 -24.83 -4.52 -11.20
N LYS A 844 -25.54 -4.17 -10.13
CA LYS A 844 -25.31 -2.95 -9.34
C LYS A 844 -24.65 -3.28 -8.00
N PHE A 845 -23.51 -2.67 -7.68
CA PHE A 845 -22.80 -2.81 -6.41
C PHE A 845 -21.80 -1.68 -6.18
N TYR A 846 -21.49 -1.35 -4.92
CA TYR A 846 -20.83 -0.09 -4.54
C TYR A 846 -21.53 1.15 -5.12
N ARG A 847 -22.87 1.15 -5.03
CA ARG A 847 -23.75 2.24 -5.47
C ARG A 847 -23.82 2.52 -6.97
N LEU A 848 -23.16 1.70 -7.80
CA LEU A 848 -23.03 1.96 -9.25
C LEU A 848 -23.42 0.74 -10.10
N PRO A 849 -24.01 0.95 -11.29
CA PRO A 849 -24.12 -0.10 -12.29
C PRO A 849 -22.73 -0.54 -12.74
N THR A 850 -22.57 -1.83 -12.98
CA THR A 850 -21.32 -2.41 -13.45
C THR A 850 -21.59 -3.42 -14.56
N MET A 851 -20.97 -3.16 -15.70
CA MET A 851 -21.21 -3.85 -16.95
C MET A 851 -20.16 -4.93 -17.18
N TYR A 852 -20.59 -6.11 -17.58
CA TYR A 852 -19.78 -7.29 -17.86
C TYR A 852 -20.25 -7.90 -19.18
N ALA A 853 -21.25 -8.79 -19.16
CA ALA A 853 -21.79 -9.47 -20.34
C ALA A 853 -22.21 -8.49 -21.45
N SER A 854 -22.76 -7.32 -21.10
CA SER A 854 -23.11 -6.28 -22.07
C SER A 854 -21.92 -5.66 -22.80
N ILE A 855 -20.73 -5.68 -22.22
CA ILE A 855 -19.49 -5.27 -22.88
C ILE A 855 -18.95 -6.46 -23.69
N GLN A 856 -18.79 -7.62 -23.04
CA GLN A 856 -18.16 -8.79 -23.66
C GLN A 856 -18.95 -9.31 -24.87
N LYS A 857 -20.27 -9.10 -24.98
CA LYS A 857 -21.05 -9.50 -26.17
C LYS A 857 -20.56 -8.85 -27.47
N ASN A 858 -19.90 -7.69 -27.41
CA ASN A 858 -19.40 -6.99 -28.58
C ASN A 858 -18.00 -7.51 -28.96
N ASP A 859 -17.80 -7.84 -30.23
CA ASP A 859 -16.52 -8.35 -30.73
C ASP A 859 -15.66 -7.21 -31.29
N PHE A 860 -14.62 -6.85 -30.53
CA PHE A 860 -13.62 -5.86 -30.93
C PHE A 860 -12.33 -6.47 -31.51
N SER A 861 -12.19 -7.80 -31.48
CA SER A 861 -10.92 -8.49 -31.77
C SER A 861 -10.42 -8.33 -33.21
N LYS A 862 -11.34 -8.07 -34.16
CA LYS A 862 -11.00 -7.86 -35.57
C LYS A 862 -10.35 -6.51 -35.81
N ASP A 863 -10.84 -5.47 -35.13
CA ASP A 863 -10.36 -4.10 -35.28
C ASP A 863 -9.19 -3.81 -34.32
N TYR A 864 -9.13 -4.52 -33.19
CA TYR A 864 -8.12 -4.40 -32.14
C TYR A 864 -7.52 -5.79 -31.82
N PRO A 865 -6.61 -6.33 -32.66
CA PRO A 865 -6.18 -7.71 -32.54
C PRO A 865 -5.09 -7.98 -31.49
N ILE A 866 -4.41 -6.93 -31.01
CA ILE A 866 -3.26 -7.04 -30.09
C ILE A 866 -3.75 -6.87 -28.66
N ILE A 867 -3.31 -7.74 -27.74
CA ILE A 867 -3.54 -7.57 -26.32
C ILE A 867 -2.64 -6.44 -25.80
N LEU A 868 -3.23 -5.42 -25.17
CA LEU A 868 -2.49 -4.39 -24.45
C LEU A 868 -2.45 -4.72 -22.96
N THR A 869 -1.24 -4.85 -22.42
CA THR A 869 -1.01 -4.99 -20.98
C THR A 869 -0.14 -3.84 -20.46
N SER A 870 -0.28 -3.50 -19.19
CA SER A 870 0.45 -2.37 -18.59
C SER A 870 1.30 -2.75 -17.39
N GLY A 871 2.32 -1.96 -17.09
CA GLY A 871 3.13 -2.19 -15.89
C GLY A 871 4.04 -1.04 -15.50
N ARG A 872 5.06 -1.36 -14.70
CA ARG A 872 5.95 -0.39 -14.09
C ARG A 872 7.31 -0.33 -14.77
N LEU A 873 8.00 0.78 -14.55
CA LEU A 873 9.42 0.98 -14.80
C LEU A 873 10.15 1.15 -13.46
N VAL A 874 11.47 0.92 -13.46
CA VAL A 874 12.27 1.00 -12.22
C VAL A 874 12.53 2.44 -11.80
N GLU A 875 12.50 3.35 -12.76
CA GLU A 875 12.80 4.78 -12.67
C GLU A 875 11.64 5.54 -12.05
N TYR A 876 10.40 5.10 -12.29
CA TYR A 876 9.20 5.84 -11.92
C TYR A 876 8.31 5.08 -10.94
N GLU A 877 7.45 5.84 -10.26
CA GLU A 877 6.53 5.32 -9.26
C GLU A 877 5.20 6.10 -9.29
N GLY A 878 4.10 5.42 -8.95
CA GLY A 878 2.75 5.97 -9.07
C GLY A 878 2.42 6.47 -10.48
N GLY A 879 1.73 7.61 -10.56
CA GLY A 879 1.50 8.38 -11.80
C GLY A 879 2.73 9.17 -12.30
N GLY A 880 3.86 9.04 -11.60
CA GLY A 880 5.16 9.55 -12.00
C GLY A 880 5.41 11.03 -11.75
N ASP A 881 4.47 11.81 -11.21
CA ASP A 881 4.65 13.27 -11.08
C ASP A 881 5.86 13.66 -10.21
N GLU A 882 6.03 13.01 -9.05
CA GLU A 882 7.22 13.15 -8.19
C GLU A 882 8.52 12.70 -8.88
N THR A 883 8.49 11.53 -9.50
CA THR A 883 9.71 10.87 -10.01
C THR A 883 10.15 11.36 -11.39
N ARG A 884 9.23 11.80 -12.26
CA ARG A 884 9.51 12.50 -13.53
C ARG A 884 9.95 13.95 -13.32
N SER A 885 9.72 14.50 -12.13
CA SER A 885 10.24 15.80 -11.70
C SER A 885 11.66 15.72 -11.13
N ASN A 886 12.19 14.51 -10.94
CA ASN A 886 13.54 14.27 -10.47
C ASN A 886 14.53 14.19 -11.67
N PRO A 887 15.54 15.07 -11.77
CA PRO A 887 16.42 15.12 -12.94
C PRO A 887 17.21 13.83 -13.16
N TRP A 888 17.62 13.14 -12.09
CA TRP A 888 18.42 11.92 -12.19
C TRP A 888 17.60 10.74 -12.70
N LEU A 889 16.34 10.63 -12.28
CA LEU A 889 15.43 9.59 -12.77
C LEU A 889 14.96 9.89 -14.20
N ALA A 890 14.69 11.16 -14.48
CA ALA A 890 14.36 11.65 -15.81
C ALA A 890 15.46 11.35 -16.85
N GLU A 891 16.74 11.42 -16.45
CA GLU A 891 17.88 11.07 -17.31
C GLU A 891 17.85 9.59 -17.71
N LEU A 892 17.40 8.69 -16.82
CA LEU A 892 17.38 7.25 -17.08
C LEU A 892 16.28 6.83 -18.05
N GLN A 893 15.15 7.53 -18.11
CA GLN A 893 14.05 7.20 -19.01
C GLN A 893 13.30 8.46 -19.49
N GLN A 894 13.62 8.95 -20.68
CA GLN A 894 13.08 10.22 -21.17
C GLN A 894 11.75 10.11 -21.92
N ASP A 895 11.45 8.93 -22.47
CA ASP A 895 10.33 8.78 -23.38
C ASP A 895 9.30 7.77 -22.89
N MET A 896 8.04 8.07 -23.16
CA MET A 896 6.97 7.08 -23.09
C MET A 896 7.05 6.15 -24.32
N PHE A 897 6.86 4.85 -24.12
CA PHE A 897 6.99 3.85 -25.19
C PHE A 897 5.96 2.72 -25.14
N VAL A 898 5.86 1.97 -26.23
CA VAL A 898 5.16 0.68 -26.33
C VAL A 898 6.13 -0.41 -26.78
N GLU A 899 6.17 -1.52 -26.06
CA GLU A 899 6.91 -2.72 -26.48
C GLU A 899 6.09 -3.47 -27.53
N ILE A 900 6.69 -3.76 -28.68
CA ILE A 900 6.05 -4.45 -29.81
C ILE A 900 6.95 -5.60 -30.27
N ASN A 901 6.36 -6.77 -30.52
CA ASN A 901 7.10 -7.90 -31.06
C ASN A 901 7.63 -7.59 -32.48
N PRO A 902 8.83 -8.06 -32.89
CA PRO A 902 9.37 -7.80 -34.22
C PRO A 902 8.48 -8.23 -35.38
N ARG A 903 7.75 -9.34 -35.23
CA ARG A 903 6.82 -9.83 -36.27
C ARG A 903 5.63 -8.88 -36.43
N ASP A 904 5.04 -8.46 -35.32
CA ASP A 904 3.91 -7.52 -35.32
C ASP A 904 4.34 -6.16 -35.86
N ALA A 905 5.50 -5.64 -35.42
CA ALA A 905 6.05 -4.40 -35.92
C ALA A 905 6.27 -4.44 -37.45
N ASN A 906 6.82 -5.55 -37.98
CA ASN A 906 6.99 -5.72 -39.42
C ASN A 906 5.65 -5.75 -40.17
N ASN A 907 4.66 -6.49 -39.68
CA ASN A 907 3.33 -6.58 -40.28
C ASN A 907 2.61 -5.22 -40.29
N LEU A 908 2.83 -4.40 -39.25
CA LEU A 908 2.25 -3.07 -39.11
C LEU A 908 3.05 -1.96 -39.82
N GLY A 909 4.22 -2.27 -40.39
CA GLY A 909 5.10 -1.26 -40.99
C GLY A 909 5.77 -0.31 -39.98
N VAL A 910 5.83 -0.70 -38.70
CA VAL A 910 6.43 0.07 -37.60
C VAL A 910 7.94 -0.19 -37.53
N ARG A 911 8.71 0.84 -37.15
CA ARG A 911 10.16 0.76 -36.93
C ARG A 911 10.51 1.18 -35.53
N ASP A 912 11.57 0.59 -34.99
CA ASP A 912 12.10 0.91 -33.67
C ASP A 912 12.44 2.40 -33.53
N GLY A 913 12.13 2.97 -32.37
CA GLY A 913 12.34 4.39 -32.05
C GLY A 913 11.45 5.38 -32.82
N LYS A 914 10.48 4.91 -33.61
CA LYS A 914 9.51 5.80 -34.30
C LYS A 914 8.25 5.99 -33.47
N GLN A 915 7.61 7.13 -33.65
CA GLN A 915 6.32 7.43 -33.03
C GLN A 915 5.22 6.56 -33.64
N VAL A 916 4.35 6.03 -32.79
CA VAL A 916 3.18 5.23 -33.15
C VAL A 916 1.96 5.71 -32.38
N TRP A 917 0.78 5.49 -32.96
CA TRP A 917 -0.47 5.57 -32.24
C TRP A 917 -0.81 4.19 -31.69
N VAL A 918 -1.19 4.15 -30.42
CA VAL A 918 -1.83 2.98 -29.79
C VAL A 918 -3.24 3.40 -29.43
N GLU A 919 -4.24 2.73 -29.99
CA GLU A 919 -5.65 3.06 -29.80
C GLU A 919 -6.40 1.86 -29.22
N GLY A 920 -7.17 2.10 -28.15
CA GLY A 920 -8.00 1.11 -27.50
C GLY A 920 -9.44 1.05 -28.06
N PRO A 921 -10.19 -0.03 -27.79
CA PRO A 921 -11.56 -0.24 -28.26
C PRO A 921 -12.55 0.88 -27.95
N GLU A 922 -12.32 1.63 -26.87
CA GLU A 922 -13.19 2.73 -26.43
C GLU A 922 -12.80 4.09 -27.06
N GLY A 923 -11.94 4.09 -28.08
CA GLY A 923 -11.62 5.26 -28.90
C GLY A 923 -10.62 6.23 -28.25
N GLY A 924 -9.99 5.84 -27.14
CA GLY A 924 -8.84 6.52 -26.59
C GLY A 924 -7.55 6.11 -27.29
N LYS A 925 -6.71 7.09 -27.64
CA LYS A 925 -5.44 6.86 -28.34
C LYS A 925 -4.29 7.61 -27.69
N VAL A 926 -3.10 7.02 -27.76
CA VAL A 926 -1.87 7.60 -27.22
C VAL A 926 -0.77 7.60 -28.26
N LYS A 927 0.04 8.66 -28.30
CA LYS A 927 1.20 8.81 -29.18
C LYS A 927 2.48 8.55 -28.40
N VAL A 928 3.17 7.46 -28.73
CA VAL A 928 4.33 6.98 -27.96
C VAL A 928 5.42 6.43 -28.88
N MET A 929 6.65 6.28 -28.36
CA MET A 929 7.72 5.64 -29.13
C MET A 929 7.53 4.12 -29.22
N ALA A 930 7.75 3.54 -30.39
CA ALA A 930 7.84 2.11 -30.56
C ALA A 930 9.19 1.59 -30.03
N MET A 931 9.14 0.58 -29.17
CA MET A 931 10.27 -0.23 -28.75
C MET A 931 10.08 -1.64 -29.32
N VAL A 932 10.78 -1.97 -30.40
CA VAL A 932 10.66 -3.28 -31.06
C VAL A 932 11.54 -4.30 -30.33
N THR A 933 10.93 -5.32 -29.73
CA THR A 933 11.63 -6.24 -28.82
C THR A 933 10.98 -7.62 -28.73
N GLU A 934 11.77 -8.68 -28.61
CA GLU A 934 11.29 -10.06 -28.41
C GLU A 934 10.81 -10.35 -26.96
N ARG A 935 10.91 -9.36 -26.06
CA ARG A 935 10.47 -9.51 -24.67
C ARG A 935 8.97 -9.77 -24.59
N VAL A 936 8.17 -9.15 -25.46
CA VAL A 936 6.73 -9.41 -25.60
C VAL A 936 6.46 -10.49 -26.65
N GLY A 937 5.49 -11.36 -26.38
CA GLY A 937 5.01 -12.35 -27.35
C GLY A 937 4.28 -11.72 -28.54
N GLU A 938 4.16 -12.48 -29.62
CA GLU A 938 3.32 -12.07 -30.76
C GLU A 938 1.87 -11.83 -30.33
N GLY A 939 1.25 -10.78 -30.86
CA GLY A 939 -0.11 -10.38 -30.51
C GLY A 939 -0.24 -9.76 -29.11
N VAL A 940 0.87 -9.41 -28.44
CA VAL A 940 0.89 -8.74 -27.14
C VAL A 940 1.77 -7.50 -27.19
N ALA A 941 1.25 -6.38 -26.69
CA ALA A 941 1.97 -5.14 -26.50
C ALA A 941 1.99 -4.74 -25.01
N PHE A 942 3.05 -4.04 -24.61
CA PHE A 942 3.20 -3.55 -23.24
C PHE A 942 3.44 -2.04 -23.20
N MET A 943 2.79 -1.36 -22.25
CA MET A 943 3.02 0.07 -22.00
C MET A 943 3.13 0.39 -20.50
N PRO A 944 4.10 1.21 -20.09
CA PRO A 944 4.12 1.74 -18.72
C PRO A 944 3.00 2.78 -18.48
N PHE A 945 2.59 2.97 -17.23
CA PHE A 945 1.51 3.93 -16.88
C PHE A 945 1.98 5.19 -16.15
N HIS A 946 3.29 5.40 -16.02
CA HIS A 946 3.89 6.46 -15.19
C HIS A 946 3.87 7.88 -15.81
N PHE A 947 3.38 8.03 -17.02
CA PHE A 947 3.55 9.25 -17.80
C PHE A 947 2.30 10.12 -17.76
N GLY A 948 2.51 11.42 -17.94
CA GLY A 948 1.48 12.46 -17.94
C GLY A 948 2.04 13.76 -18.52
N GLY A 949 1.14 14.70 -18.78
CA GLY A 949 1.46 15.99 -19.40
C GLY A 949 1.34 16.01 -20.92
N HIS A 950 1.12 14.86 -21.57
CA HIS A 950 0.53 14.81 -22.91
C HIS A 950 -0.85 14.12 -22.87
N PHE A 951 -1.73 14.47 -23.80
CA PHE A 951 -3.04 13.84 -23.96
C PHE A 951 -3.46 13.77 -25.44
N GLU A 952 -3.66 12.56 -25.96
CA GLU A 952 -4.02 12.29 -27.37
C GLU A 952 -3.10 12.99 -28.38
N GLY A 953 -1.80 12.99 -28.10
CA GLY A 953 -0.71 13.61 -28.87
C GLY A 953 -0.52 15.11 -28.67
N GLN A 954 -1.31 15.75 -27.81
CA GLN A 954 -1.18 17.17 -27.48
C GLN A 954 -0.28 17.35 -26.26
N ASP A 955 0.63 18.31 -26.31
CA ASP A 955 1.44 18.76 -25.17
C ASP A 955 0.58 19.66 -24.28
N LEU A 956 0.56 19.39 -22.97
CA LEU A 956 -0.19 20.14 -21.95
C LEU A 956 0.73 20.96 -21.04
N ARG A 957 2.02 21.10 -21.38
CA ARG A 957 3.00 21.83 -20.56
C ARG A 957 2.54 23.23 -20.19
N ASP A 958 1.88 23.93 -21.11
CA ASP A 958 1.36 25.29 -20.93
C ASP A 958 0.26 25.40 -19.87
N LYS A 959 -0.37 24.27 -19.50
CA LYS A 959 -1.41 24.23 -18.45
C LYS A 959 -0.83 24.04 -17.03
N TYR A 960 0.43 23.67 -16.90
CA TYR A 960 1.07 23.56 -15.59
C TYR A 960 1.29 24.94 -14.99
N PRO A 961 1.31 25.05 -13.65
CA PRO A 961 1.82 26.25 -12.99
C PRO A 961 3.27 26.52 -13.40
N ASP A 962 3.64 27.79 -13.52
CA ASP A 962 4.97 28.21 -13.97
C ASP A 962 6.10 27.49 -13.21
N GLY A 963 6.92 26.76 -13.97
CA GLY A 963 8.09 26.04 -13.47
C GLY A 963 7.79 24.73 -12.74
N ALA A 964 6.53 24.32 -12.61
CA ALA A 964 6.13 23.10 -11.91
C ALA A 964 5.86 21.90 -12.83
N ASP A 965 6.05 22.06 -14.16
CA ASP A 965 5.94 20.95 -15.10
C ASP A 965 7.03 19.89 -14.86
N PRO A 966 6.70 18.59 -14.96
CA PRO A 966 7.70 17.53 -14.87
C PRO A 966 8.75 17.64 -15.97
N ILE A 967 9.98 17.19 -15.69
CA ILE A 967 11.09 17.21 -16.65
C ILE A 967 10.78 16.30 -17.84
N VAL A 968 10.23 15.12 -17.55
CA VAL A 968 9.78 14.15 -18.55
C VAL A 968 8.26 14.19 -18.66
N LEU A 969 7.76 14.46 -19.87
CA LEU A 969 6.33 14.39 -20.20
C LEU A 969 6.06 13.17 -21.09
N GLY A 970 4.81 12.75 -21.12
CA GLY A 970 4.35 11.68 -21.98
C GLY A 970 2.88 11.39 -21.78
N GLU A 971 2.39 10.34 -22.45
CA GLU A 971 0.99 9.92 -22.33
C GLU A 971 0.85 8.73 -21.39
N SER A 972 -0.18 8.76 -20.53
CA SER A 972 -0.52 7.57 -19.76
C SER A 972 -1.13 6.52 -20.68
N THR A 973 -0.67 5.28 -20.58
CA THR A 973 -1.33 4.13 -21.25
C THR A 973 -2.83 4.05 -20.93
N ASN A 974 -3.25 4.57 -19.77
CA ASN A 974 -4.63 4.50 -19.31
C ASN A 974 -5.62 5.33 -20.13
N THR A 975 -5.14 6.21 -21.02
CA THR A 975 -5.97 6.82 -22.07
C THR A 975 -6.44 5.78 -23.10
N ALA A 976 -5.62 4.78 -23.42
CA ALA A 976 -5.96 3.69 -24.35
C ALA A 976 -6.50 2.43 -23.65
N GLN A 977 -6.51 2.38 -22.32
CA GLN A 977 -7.12 1.30 -21.55
C GLN A 977 -8.64 1.46 -21.51
N THR A 978 -9.34 0.37 -21.22
CA THR A 978 -10.80 0.27 -21.34
C THR A 978 -11.50 0.19 -19.98
N TYR A 979 -12.83 0.19 -20.01
CA TYR A 979 -13.70 -0.24 -18.92
C TYR A 979 -13.43 -1.70 -18.54
N GLY A 980 -13.48 -1.99 -17.24
CA GLY A 980 -13.44 -3.35 -16.71
C GLY A 980 -13.06 -3.33 -15.24
N TYR A 981 -13.83 -4.04 -14.41
CA TYR A 981 -13.68 -3.97 -12.97
C TYR A 981 -13.87 -5.34 -12.31
N ASP A 982 -13.16 -5.59 -11.21
CA ASP A 982 -13.26 -6.84 -10.46
C ASP A 982 -14.65 -7.02 -9.85
N SER A 983 -15.17 -8.24 -9.97
CA SER A 983 -16.49 -8.67 -9.51
C SER A 983 -16.68 -8.74 -8.00
N VAL A 984 -15.73 -8.28 -7.19
CA VAL A 984 -15.86 -8.18 -5.73
C VAL A 984 -15.43 -6.81 -5.24
N THR A 985 -14.37 -6.24 -5.83
CA THR A 985 -13.72 -5.04 -5.30
C THR A 985 -13.72 -3.86 -6.24
N GLN A 986 -14.33 -3.94 -7.43
CA GLN A 986 -14.28 -2.86 -8.42
C GLN A 986 -12.85 -2.46 -8.83
N MET A 987 -11.85 -3.34 -8.66
CA MET A 987 -10.49 -3.12 -9.13
C MET A 987 -10.46 -3.06 -10.66
N GLN A 988 -9.86 -2.04 -11.23
CA GLN A 988 -9.77 -1.89 -12.69
C GLN A 988 -8.97 -3.01 -13.41
N GLU A 989 -9.38 -3.35 -14.63
CA GLU A 989 -8.70 -4.28 -15.53
C GLU A 989 -7.70 -3.54 -16.45
N THR A 990 -6.43 -3.51 -16.05
CA THR A 990 -5.35 -2.83 -16.81
C THR A 990 -4.31 -3.80 -17.38
N LYS A 991 -4.48 -5.10 -17.10
CA LYS A 991 -3.51 -6.15 -17.46
C LYS A 991 -3.93 -6.97 -18.66
N ALA A 992 -5.18 -6.86 -19.10
CA ALA A 992 -5.69 -7.54 -20.27
C ALA A 992 -6.80 -6.70 -20.92
N THR A 993 -6.46 -5.97 -21.97
CA THR A 993 -7.42 -5.37 -22.91
C THR A 993 -6.87 -5.51 -24.33
N LEU A 994 -7.52 -4.88 -25.31
CA LEU A 994 -7.10 -4.88 -26.70
C LEU A 994 -6.61 -3.51 -27.16
N CYS A 995 -5.79 -3.50 -28.20
CA CYS A 995 -5.41 -2.29 -28.92
C CYS A 995 -5.16 -2.57 -30.40
N LYS A 996 -5.05 -1.48 -31.16
CA LYS A 996 -4.46 -1.45 -32.49
C LYS A 996 -3.30 -0.47 -32.46
N ILE A 997 -2.26 -0.78 -33.24
CA ILE A 997 -1.05 0.03 -33.32
C ILE A 997 -0.85 0.46 -34.77
N SER A 998 -0.55 1.73 -35.01
CA SER A 998 -0.27 2.29 -36.34
C SER A 998 0.87 3.29 -36.30
N ALA A 999 1.56 3.49 -37.44
CA ALA A 999 2.55 4.56 -37.56
C ALA A 999 1.89 5.94 -37.38
N ALA A 1000 2.57 6.85 -36.68
CA ALA A 1000 2.04 8.17 -36.29
C ALA A 1000 2.35 9.32 -37.24
#